data_AF-A0A537DZ50-F1
#
_entry.id   AF-A0A537DZ50-F1
#
_cell.length_a   1.000
_cell.length_b   1.000
_cell.length_c   1.000
_cell.angle_alpha   90.00
_cell.angle_beta   90.00
_cell.angle_gamma   90.00
#
_symmetry.space_group_name_H-M   'P 1'
#
loop_
_entity.id
_entity.type
_entity.pdbx_description
1 polymer ?
#
loop_
_entity_poly.entity_id
_entity_poly.type
_entity_poly.pdbx_seq_one_letter_code
_entity_poly.pdbx_strand_id
1 'polypeptide(L)'
;MKISELSIDKQVIELLSQEGLDELYPPQQHAIEAGVLDGKNLVLASPTASGKTLVAELCILQHVLEHRGKAIYLAPLRALASEKFKEFQRYSAIKKPSGDHVRAGISTGDYDSSDPWLGRYDIILCTNEKADSLLRHKAPWMSELTLVVADEVHLLTEQERGPTLEVVLTRLTEINPNIQVLALSATVRNAEEVGSWLKAGSVTTDWRPVPLREGIYHDNQVQFRDGASRAILSGTKTPSLDIALDVMSTGGQALIFTETRRSAVEMGRKASVAVKSRLSKPEERALGTIAERILSTGEKTRLSEALAMQVAGGAGFHHAGLAGTHRGIVEDAFRDGRIKVLAATPTLCLPAGEEIFGNPAPIAIEKLSSHDKVLTHGNVFENVIAPTSRWYDGPLVKITPWFQLPMRMTPEHNVLRVIRKRHSLHTRGTNRHCWTYSQPEWVAAKNLSTGDLVLFPRIKEEHNLQCIDLSEQGPLSNQYGVVGKHWSRLKIASLELTPQTLEVLGLFLAEGYTGRQGQVMFALNTKETELTSFVTNWLTTIGLRPSVIDSERHRRVIRACSKQLAETLRALCGQGAVEKRIPHQLVYLPNKQLAHVVRGMWRGDGDVTESGARTARYSTVSRGLAKQLFAVLVKLGYMATIKINRAGITSKQGLAITHKRDLYTVSVSGKQLTRFISDILRVKSNKFVGNREFNRGYLDSDYYYMPIRTVEHEPYQGTVHNLEVNGHSSYVGSFVVHNSAGVNLPARAVVISSYERYEAGYGRYPISVLEYKQFCLPSEVPITLDNGLSIPIGRIVKDRVGDKVLSVSNPHGVTSKPITGYFEREADELVEVGTAIGRTLTATPEHPVLAKGADGAPAWVPIQSIRTGDYLGYAREVPTPERQVYWVDLLPQKMTYVIGPIGFFNKKSTFKSYTSGRRNPSLSVVLSLGGLLGLNKRELVSQIRLVKSKWGKPLRLPEAIDEGFMWLVGIIASDGHIKKSRNIRGDYYHIRVFNKNRGIIEKAKLVLRRLGCHPRITSRQDQQFTVEVGSNLLGLMISQFGI
;
A
#
# COMPACT_ATOMS: atom_id res chain seq x y z
N MET A 1 18.76 -39.85 9.87
CA MET A 1 18.00 -41.04 9.45
C MET A 1 18.31 -41.31 7.98
N LYS A 2 18.61 -42.56 7.59
CA LYS A 2 18.85 -42.89 6.17
C LYS A 2 17.52 -43.07 5.44
N ILE A 3 17.45 -42.70 4.15
CA ILE A 3 16.23 -42.91 3.37
C ILE A 3 15.91 -44.41 3.23
N SER A 4 16.92 -45.28 3.24
CA SER A 4 16.75 -46.75 3.22
C SER A 4 16.05 -47.31 4.47
N GLU A 5 15.95 -46.54 5.55
CA GLU A 5 15.26 -46.92 6.79
C GLU A 5 13.78 -46.52 6.78
N LEU A 6 13.34 -45.76 5.77
CA LEU A 6 11.94 -45.33 5.65
C LEU A 6 11.05 -46.48 5.20
N SER A 7 9.89 -46.59 5.84
CA SER A 7 8.83 -47.51 5.42
C SER A 7 8.04 -46.92 4.24
N ILE A 8 8.68 -46.80 3.08
CA ILE A 8 8.07 -46.34 1.82
C ILE A 8 8.49 -47.25 0.65
N ASP A 9 7.77 -47.18 -0.47
CA ASP A 9 8.04 -47.98 -1.67
C ASP A 9 9.51 -47.88 -2.14
N LYS A 10 10.12 -49.03 -2.45
CA LYS A 10 11.54 -49.12 -2.85
C LYS A 10 11.88 -48.30 -4.09
N GLN A 11 10.94 -48.11 -5.01
CA GLN A 11 11.15 -47.26 -6.20
C GLN A 11 11.40 -45.80 -5.81
N VAL A 12 10.78 -45.33 -4.72
CA VAL A 12 10.99 -43.97 -4.20
C VAL A 12 12.39 -43.86 -3.61
N ILE A 13 12.81 -44.85 -2.81
CA ILE A 13 14.14 -44.90 -2.20
C ILE A 13 15.23 -44.91 -3.29
N GLU A 14 15.09 -45.77 -4.31
CA GLU A 14 16.04 -45.85 -5.42
C GLU A 14 16.14 -44.54 -6.22
N LEU A 15 15.01 -43.89 -6.50
CA LEU A 15 14.99 -42.61 -7.20
C LEU A 15 15.69 -41.51 -6.41
N LEU A 16 15.39 -41.40 -5.10
CA LEU A 16 16.00 -40.39 -4.23
C LEU A 16 17.50 -40.63 -4.05
N SER A 17 17.95 -41.87 -3.90
CA SER A 17 19.37 -42.21 -3.84
C SER A 17 20.10 -41.90 -5.16
N GLN A 18 19.49 -42.11 -6.32
CA GLN A 18 20.08 -41.71 -7.61
C GLN A 18 20.28 -40.19 -7.73
N GLU A 19 19.44 -39.42 -7.05
CA GLU A 19 19.55 -37.97 -6.95
C GLU A 19 20.52 -37.50 -5.84
N GLY A 20 21.16 -38.44 -5.12
CA GLY A 20 22.10 -38.15 -4.04
C GLY A 20 21.43 -37.76 -2.72
N LEU A 21 20.16 -38.11 -2.53
CA LEU A 21 19.40 -37.89 -1.30
C LEU A 21 19.40 -39.18 -0.46
N ASP A 22 20.53 -39.51 0.17
CA ASP A 22 20.64 -40.76 0.96
C ASP A 22 20.29 -40.58 2.45
N GLU A 23 20.37 -39.34 2.96
CA GLU A 23 20.13 -39.00 4.36
C GLU A 23 19.18 -37.82 4.51
N LEU A 24 18.29 -37.92 5.51
CA LEU A 24 17.34 -36.87 5.83
C LEU A 24 17.95 -35.82 6.76
N TYR A 25 17.59 -34.56 6.51
CA TYR A 25 17.88 -33.46 7.42
C TYR A 25 17.08 -33.55 8.73
N PRO A 26 17.57 -32.97 9.84
CA PRO A 26 16.87 -33.01 11.13
C PRO A 26 15.41 -32.55 11.08
N PRO A 27 15.02 -31.45 10.39
CA PRO A 27 13.61 -31.07 10.27
C PRO A 27 12.76 -32.12 9.54
N GLN A 28 13.35 -32.82 8.56
CA GLN A 28 12.67 -33.89 7.81
C GLN A 28 12.51 -35.13 8.69
N GLN A 29 13.56 -35.50 9.43
CA GLN A 29 13.51 -36.60 10.40
C GLN A 29 12.48 -36.33 11.50
N HIS A 30 12.47 -35.13 12.10
CA HIS A 30 11.49 -34.75 13.12
C HIS A 30 10.06 -34.80 12.58
N ALA A 31 9.83 -34.43 11.31
CA ALA A 31 8.52 -34.57 10.68
C ALA A 31 8.09 -36.03 10.57
N ILE A 32 9.00 -36.93 10.21
CA ILE A 32 8.75 -38.37 10.12
C ILE A 32 8.49 -38.98 11.50
N GLU A 33 9.30 -38.64 12.51
CA GLU A 33 9.11 -39.07 13.90
C GLU A 33 7.81 -38.53 14.51
N ALA A 34 7.37 -37.35 14.11
CA ALA A 34 6.06 -36.80 14.47
C ALA A 34 4.89 -37.59 13.84
N GLY A 35 5.19 -38.56 12.95
CA GLY A 35 4.24 -39.46 12.32
C GLY A 35 3.62 -38.91 11.04
N VAL A 36 4.31 -38.02 10.32
CA VAL A 36 3.79 -37.50 9.04
C VAL A 36 3.64 -38.61 7.99
N LEU A 37 4.47 -39.66 8.03
CA LEU A 37 4.30 -40.84 7.17
C LEU A 37 3.27 -41.85 7.73
N ASP A 38 2.84 -41.68 8.99
CA ASP A 38 1.76 -42.50 9.57
C ASP A 38 0.36 -41.91 9.29
N GLY A 39 0.29 -40.87 8.45
CA GLY A 39 -0.96 -40.18 8.13
C GLY A 39 -1.37 -39.10 9.14
N LYS A 40 -0.52 -38.73 10.12
CA LYS A 40 -0.86 -37.67 11.09
C LYS A 40 -0.76 -36.28 10.46
N ASN A 41 -1.69 -35.40 10.81
CA ASN A 41 -1.64 -34.00 10.40
C ASN A 41 -0.42 -33.30 11.05
N LEU A 42 0.29 -32.49 10.27
CA LEU A 42 1.51 -31.83 10.72
C LEU A 42 1.62 -30.41 10.18
N VAL A 43 2.01 -29.47 11.05
CA VAL A 43 2.53 -28.15 10.68
C VAL A 43 4.06 -28.19 10.81
N LEU A 44 4.77 -28.09 9.68
CA LEU A 44 6.21 -28.02 9.63
C LEU A 44 6.66 -26.58 9.39
N ALA A 45 7.12 -25.91 10.45
CA ALA A 45 7.64 -24.55 10.42
C ALA A 45 9.18 -24.59 10.49
N SER A 46 9.84 -24.35 9.36
CA SER A 46 11.31 -24.35 9.30
C SER A 46 11.84 -23.37 8.26
N PRO A 47 13.10 -22.90 8.38
CA PRO A 47 13.70 -21.99 7.42
C PRO A 47 13.66 -22.50 5.97
N THR A 48 13.67 -21.58 5.01
CA THR A 48 13.88 -21.90 3.60
C THR A 48 15.24 -22.60 3.41
N ALA A 49 15.30 -23.56 2.48
CA ALA A 49 16.43 -24.49 2.25
C ALA A 49 16.60 -25.64 3.27
N SER A 50 15.76 -25.77 4.30
CA SER A 50 15.77 -26.94 5.20
C SER A 50 15.11 -28.20 4.60
N GLY A 51 14.72 -28.16 3.32
CA GLY A 51 14.19 -29.31 2.61
C GLY A 51 12.73 -29.68 2.93
N LYS A 52 11.88 -28.69 3.29
CA LYS A 52 10.44 -28.88 3.53
C LYS A 52 9.72 -29.61 2.38
N THR A 53 10.08 -29.30 1.14
CA THR A 53 9.47 -29.92 -0.05
C THR A 53 9.65 -31.43 -0.06
N LEU A 54 10.81 -31.95 0.37
CA LEU A 54 11.04 -33.41 0.39
C LEU A 54 10.07 -34.13 1.34
N VAL A 55 9.71 -33.52 2.47
CA VAL A 55 8.69 -34.09 3.38
C VAL A 55 7.34 -34.21 2.68
N ALA A 56 6.94 -33.17 1.94
CA ALA A 56 5.72 -33.21 1.14
C ALA A 56 5.78 -34.25 0.03
N GLU A 57 6.91 -34.37 -0.66
CA GLU A 57 7.11 -35.37 -1.72
C GLU A 57 6.98 -36.80 -1.19
N LEU A 58 7.62 -37.11 -0.05
CA LEU A 58 7.52 -38.41 0.59
C LEU A 58 6.07 -38.72 0.99
N CYS A 59 5.36 -37.77 1.60
CA CYS A 59 3.95 -37.95 1.95
C CYS A 59 3.08 -38.19 0.72
N ILE A 60 3.28 -37.39 -0.34
CA ILE A 60 2.52 -37.53 -1.59
C ILE A 60 2.72 -38.91 -2.19
N LEU A 61 3.97 -39.38 -2.29
CA LEU A 61 4.29 -40.68 -2.89
C LEU A 61 3.74 -41.83 -2.04
N GLN A 62 3.79 -41.73 -0.72
CA GLN A 62 3.20 -42.73 0.16
C GLN A 62 1.67 -42.84 -0.03
N HIS A 63 0.97 -41.70 -0.11
CA HIS A 63 -0.48 -41.69 -0.36
C HIS A 63 -0.85 -42.27 -1.73
N VAL A 64 -0.07 -41.96 -2.76
CA VAL A 64 -0.33 -42.44 -4.12
C VAL A 64 -0.04 -43.94 -4.26
N LEU A 65 1.05 -44.43 -3.65
CA LEU A 65 1.52 -45.81 -3.83
C LEU A 65 0.88 -46.79 -2.86
N GLU A 66 0.73 -46.42 -1.58
CA GLU A 66 0.25 -47.33 -0.53
C GLU A 66 -1.23 -47.14 -0.23
N HIS A 67 -1.68 -45.89 -0.06
CA HIS A 67 -3.08 -45.59 0.27
C HIS A 67 -4.00 -45.52 -0.96
N ARG A 68 -3.45 -45.60 -2.17
CA ARG A 68 -4.16 -45.47 -3.46
C ARG A 68 -5.03 -44.21 -3.55
N GLY A 69 -4.64 -43.16 -2.82
CA GLY A 69 -5.36 -41.90 -2.74
C GLY A 69 -4.78 -40.83 -3.68
N LYS A 70 -5.42 -39.66 -3.70
CA LYS A 70 -4.94 -38.48 -4.44
C LYS A 70 -4.40 -37.43 -3.49
N ALA A 71 -3.36 -36.74 -3.92
CA ALA A 71 -2.80 -35.61 -3.18
C ALA A 71 -3.03 -34.29 -3.92
N ILE A 72 -3.40 -33.25 -3.16
CA ILE A 72 -3.47 -31.87 -3.65
C ILE A 72 -2.36 -31.03 -3.02
N TYR A 73 -1.58 -30.32 -3.85
CA TYR A 73 -0.56 -29.38 -3.43
C TYR A 73 -1.04 -27.96 -3.68
N LEU A 74 -1.25 -27.21 -2.61
CA LEU A 74 -1.69 -25.82 -2.62
C LEU A 74 -0.47 -24.91 -2.60
N ALA A 75 -0.20 -24.27 -3.74
CA ALA A 75 0.85 -23.26 -3.84
C ALA A 75 0.25 -21.85 -3.72
N PRO A 76 0.99 -20.88 -3.17
CA PRO A 76 0.46 -19.52 -2.98
C PRO A 76 0.45 -18.68 -4.27
N LEU A 77 1.21 -19.11 -5.29
CA LEU A 77 1.33 -18.42 -6.57
C LEU A 77 1.27 -19.43 -7.72
N ARG A 78 0.71 -19.00 -8.85
CA ARG A 78 0.69 -19.80 -10.08
C ARG A 78 2.08 -20.17 -10.57
N ALA A 79 3.05 -19.26 -10.41
CA ALA A 79 4.44 -19.50 -10.79
C ALA A 79 5.06 -20.64 -9.97
N LEU A 80 4.83 -20.65 -8.65
CA LEU A 80 5.29 -21.71 -7.76
C LEU A 80 4.60 -23.04 -8.05
N ALA A 81 3.29 -23.03 -8.34
CA ALA A 81 2.60 -24.23 -8.80
C ALA A 81 3.21 -24.79 -10.09
N SER A 82 3.57 -23.93 -11.06
CA SER A 82 4.21 -24.34 -12.31
C SER A 82 5.63 -24.87 -12.12
N GLU A 83 6.39 -24.27 -11.21
CA GLU A 83 7.72 -24.75 -10.81
C GLU A 83 7.63 -26.15 -10.18
N LYS A 84 6.78 -26.30 -9.16
CA LYS A 84 6.54 -27.60 -8.50
C LYS A 84 5.96 -28.65 -9.43
N PHE A 85 5.16 -28.25 -10.42
CA PHE A 85 4.66 -29.19 -11.42
C PHE A 85 5.80 -29.78 -12.26
N LYS A 86 6.76 -28.95 -12.69
CA LYS A 86 7.94 -29.44 -13.44
C LYS A 86 8.79 -30.37 -12.58
N GLU A 87 8.98 -30.04 -11.30
CA GLU A 87 9.70 -30.91 -10.35
C GLU A 87 8.98 -32.25 -10.19
N PHE A 88 7.66 -32.24 -9.98
CA PHE A 88 6.88 -33.45 -9.70
C PHE A 88 6.66 -34.34 -10.92
N GLN A 89 6.92 -33.85 -12.14
CA GLN A 89 6.88 -34.67 -13.36
C GLN A 89 7.89 -35.83 -13.33
N ARG A 90 9.00 -35.71 -12.59
CA ARG A 90 10.00 -36.77 -12.46
C ARG A 90 9.44 -38.07 -11.89
N TYR A 91 8.41 -37.98 -11.04
CA TYR A 91 7.77 -39.13 -10.43
C TYR A 91 7.00 -40.01 -11.41
N SER A 92 6.80 -39.55 -12.65
CA SER A 92 6.31 -40.41 -13.73
C SER A 92 7.21 -41.62 -14.02
N ALA A 93 8.46 -41.63 -13.55
CA ALA A 93 9.32 -42.81 -13.59
C ALA A 93 8.83 -43.96 -12.69
N ILE A 94 8.04 -43.67 -11.65
CA ILE A 94 7.57 -44.65 -10.67
C ILE A 94 6.28 -45.32 -11.16
N LYS A 95 6.21 -46.66 -11.01
CA LYS A 95 5.01 -47.46 -11.30
C LYS A 95 4.21 -47.70 -10.03
N LYS A 96 2.90 -47.43 -10.12
CA LYS A 96 1.92 -47.74 -9.09
C LYS A 96 1.68 -49.26 -9.03
N PRO A 97 1.14 -49.79 -7.92
CA PRO A 97 0.73 -51.19 -7.84
C PRO A 97 -0.27 -51.63 -8.91
N SER A 98 -1.02 -50.70 -9.52
CA SER A 98 -1.94 -50.98 -10.64
C SER A 98 -1.24 -51.24 -11.97
N GLY A 99 0.07 -50.97 -12.07
CA GLY A 99 0.86 -51.03 -13.31
C GLY A 99 0.96 -49.70 -14.06
N ASP A 100 0.14 -48.71 -13.72
CA ASP A 100 0.19 -47.36 -14.29
C ASP A 100 1.32 -46.52 -13.68
N HIS A 101 1.83 -45.56 -14.44
CA HIS A 101 2.77 -44.56 -13.92
C HIS A 101 2.07 -43.51 -13.02
N VAL A 102 2.82 -42.93 -12.07
CA VAL A 102 2.36 -41.77 -11.29
C VAL A 102 2.17 -40.56 -12.22
N ARG A 103 1.02 -39.88 -12.12
CA ARG A 103 0.69 -38.75 -12.98
C ARG A 103 0.48 -37.47 -12.17
N ALA A 104 1.27 -36.45 -12.47
CA ALA A 104 1.09 -35.10 -11.96
C ALA A 104 0.26 -34.24 -12.93
N GLY A 105 -0.69 -33.47 -12.41
CA GLY A 105 -1.51 -32.50 -13.13
C GLY A 105 -1.45 -31.13 -12.46
N ILE A 106 -1.61 -30.07 -13.24
CA ILE A 106 -1.63 -28.70 -12.73
C ILE A 106 -2.90 -27.98 -13.18
N SER A 107 -3.53 -27.25 -12.27
CA SER A 107 -4.59 -26.30 -12.59
C SER A 107 -4.44 -25.04 -11.76
N THR A 108 -4.12 -23.93 -12.41
CA THR A 108 -3.87 -22.63 -11.77
C THR A 108 -4.74 -21.51 -12.33
N GLY A 109 -5.62 -21.81 -13.30
CA GLY A 109 -6.44 -20.84 -14.02
C GLY A 109 -7.82 -21.38 -14.37
N ASP A 110 -8.62 -20.52 -15.00
CA ASP A 110 -10.05 -20.70 -15.28
C ASP A 110 -10.88 -21.09 -14.04
N TYR A 111 -11.31 -20.10 -13.27
CA TYR A 111 -12.01 -20.30 -12.01
C TYR A 111 -13.49 -20.70 -12.15
N ASP A 112 -14.01 -20.82 -13.38
CA ASP A 112 -15.41 -21.17 -13.65
C ASP A 112 -15.53 -22.58 -14.27
N SER A 113 -14.68 -23.50 -13.81
CA SER A 113 -14.63 -24.89 -14.27
C SER A 113 -14.46 -25.87 -13.10
N SER A 114 -15.13 -27.01 -13.20
CA SER A 114 -15.00 -28.16 -12.28
C SER A 114 -13.79 -29.04 -12.57
N ASP A 115 -13.08 -28.79 -13.68
CA ASP A 115 -11.90 -29.54 -14.15
C ASP A 115 -11.98 -31.06 -13.88
N PRO A 116 -13.00 -31.77 -14.38
CA PRO A 116 -13.17 -33.20 -14.11
C PRO A 116 -12.01 -34.03 -14.68
N TRP A 117 -11.33 -33.50 -15.71
CA TRP A 117 -10.14 -34.10 -16.31
C TRP A 117 -8.98 -34.25 -15.31
N LEU A 118 -8.94 -33.48 -14.21
CA LEU A 118 -7.94 -33.62 -13.15
C LEU A 118 -8.08 -34.94 -12.39
N GLY A 119 -9.26 -35.58 -12.41
CA GLY A 119 -9.50 -36.85 -11.73
C GLY A 119 -8.62 -38.01 -12.23
N ARG A 120 -8.04 -37.89 -13.44
CA ARG A 120 -7.09 -38.90 -13.96
C ARG A 120 -5.70 -38.79 -13.33
N TYR A 121 -5.37 -37.70 -12.64
CA TYR A 121 -4.06 -37.49 -12.03
C TYR A 121 -4.04 -37.97 -10.57
N ASP A 122 -2.84 -38.29 -10.10
CA ASP A 122 -2.58 -38.78 -8.74
C ASP A 122 -2.09 -37.62 -7.85
N ILE A 123 -1.30 -36.70 -8.43
CA ILE A 123 -0.79 -35.49 -7.78
C ILE A 123 -1.35 -34.27 -8.50
N ILE A 124 -2.05 -33.40 -7.77
CA ILE A 124 -2.74 -32.23 -8.34
C ILE A 124 -2.16 -30.96 -7.74
N LEU A 125 -1.55 -30.12 -8.56
CA LEU A 125 -1.00 -28.83 -8.14
C LEU A 125 -1.95 -27.70 -8.52
N CYS A 126 -2.30 -26.86 -7.56
CA CYS A 126 -3.16 -25.71 -7.80
C CYS A 126 -2.83 -24.53 -6.87
N THR A 127 -3.35 -23.35 -7.20
CA THR A 127 -3.34 -22.23 -6.25
C THR A 127 -4.47 -22.36 -5.24
N ASN A 128 -4.36 -21.64 -4.12
CA ASN A 128 -5.42 -21.56 -3.10
C ASN A 128 -6.77 -21.14 -3.72
N GLU A 129 -6.77 -20.12 -4.59
CA GLU A 129 -7.98 -19.63 -5.25
C GLU A 129 -8.58 -20.65 -6.21
N LYS A 130 -7.73 -21.44 -6.88
CA LYS A 130 -8.21 -22.48 -7.78
C LYS A 130 -8.78 -23.67 -7.01
N ALA A 131 -8.20 -24.05 -5.88
CA ALA A 131 -8.79 -25.05 -4.98
C ALA A 131 -10.16 -24.60 -4.45
N ASP A 132 -10.32 -23.34 -4.02
CA ASP A 132 -11.61 -22.78 -3.60
C ASP A 132 -12.65 -22.84 -4.73
N SER A 133 -12.26 -22.45 -5.95
CA SER A 133 -13.11 -22.58 -7.15
C SER A 133 -13.57 -24.03 -7.36
N LEU A 134 -12.65 -25.00 -7.36
CA LEU A 134 -12.97 -26.41 -7.57
C LEU A 134 -13.90 -26.98 -6.48
N LEU A 135 -13.73 -26.56 -5.23
CA LEU A 135 -14.63 -26.87 -4.11
C LEU A 135 -16.03 -26.31 -4.34
N ARG A 136 -16.15 -25.06 -4.80
CA ARG A 136 -17.44 -24.43 -5.12
C ARG A 136 -18.16 -25.12 -6.27
N HIS A 137 -17.40 -25.60 -7.27
CA HIS A 137 -17.93 -26.37 -8.40
C HIS A 137 -18.18 -27.85 -8.09
N LYS A 138 -17.88 -28.31 -6.86
CA LYS A 138 -18.04 -29.70 -6.44
C LYS A 138 -17.36 -30.68 -7.40
N ALA A 139 -16.10 -30.38 -7.76
CA ALA A 139 -15.31 -31.26 -8.62
C ALA A 139 -15.34 -32.70 -8.08
N PRO A 140 -15.76 -33.72 -8.87
CA PRO A 140 -16.05 -35.06 -8.33
C PRO A 140 -14.87 -35.71 -7.58
N TRP A 141 -13.66 -35.50 -8.11
CA TRP A 141 -12.42 -36.06 -7.58
C TRP A 141 -11.96 -35.41 -6.26
N MET A 142 -12.57 -34.30 -5.81
CA MET A 142 -12.23 -33.68 -4.52
C MET A 142 -12.51 -34.61 -3.33
N SER A 143 -13.52 -35.48 -3.46
CA SER A 143 -13.84 -36.50 -2.45
C SER A 143 -12.87 -37.68 -2.41
N GLU A 144 -12.00 -37.80 -3.43
CA GLU A 144 -10.98 -38.84 -3.54
C GLU A 144 -9.62 -38.39 -2.96
N LEU A 145 -9.53 -37.15 -2.47
CA LEU A 145 -8.31 -36.60 -1.86
C LEU A 145 -8.07 -37.20 -0.48
N THR A 146 -6.86 -37.75 -0.28
CA THR A 146 -6.41 -38.32 0.99
C THR A 146 -5.32 -37.47 1.66
N LEU A 147 -4.70 -36.56 0.91
CA LEU A 147 -3.67 -35.63 1.41
C LEU A 147 -3.87 -34.22 0.81
N VAL A 148 -3.80 -33.20 1.68
CA VAL A 148 -3.59 -31.81 1.29
C VAL A 148 -2.25 -31.31 1.82
N VAL A 149 -1.39 -30.85 0.92
CA VAL A 149 -0.17 -30.12 1.26
C VAL A 149 -0.45 -28.64 1.06
N ALA A 150 -0.40 -27.85 2.13
CA ALA A 150 -0.52 -26.40 2.09
C ALA A 150 0.86 -25.77 2.21
N ASP A 151 1.36 -25.19 1.12
CA ASP A 151 2.65 -24.52 1.11
C ASP A 151 2.52 -23.05 1.52
N GLU A 152 3.54 -22.55 2.21
CA GLU A 152 3.60 -21.20 2.76
C GLU A 152 2.38 -20.79 3.61
N VAL A 153 2.00 -21.64 4.56
CA VAL A 153 0.84 -21.42 5.45
C VAL A 153 0.94 -20.15 6.30
N HIS A 154 2.12 -19.56 6.47
CA HIS A 154 2.29 -18.24 7.08
C HIS A 154 1.47 -17.13 6.38
N LEU A 155 1.06 -17.35 5.12
CA LEU A 155 0.17 -16.46 4.37
C LEU A 155 -1.26 -16.37 4.95
N LEU A 156 -1.63 -17.22 5.91
CA LEU A 156 -2.86 -17.04 6.71
C LEU A 156 -2.95 -15.64 7.35
N THR A 157 -1.80 -15.02 7.63
CA THR A 157 -1.72 -13.66 8.19
C THR A 157 -1.99 -12.54 7.17
N GLU A 158 -2.01 -12.85 5.87
CA GLU A 158 -2.27 -11.85 4.82
C GLU A 158 -3.76 -11.55 4.68
N GLN A 159 -4.14 -10.27 4.75
CA GLN A 159 -5.54 -9.84 4.69
C GLN A 159 -6.28 -10.23 3.40
N GLU A 160 -5.59 -10.31 2.26
CA GLU A 160 -6.25 -10.62 0.98
C GLU A 160 -6.33 -12.11 0.66
N ARG A 161 -5.32 -12.91 1.06
CA ARG A 161 -5.18 -14.31 0.65
C ARG A 161 -5.38 -15.31 1.79
N GLY A 162 -5.11 -14.90 3.02
CA GLY A 162 -5.31 -15.71 4.22
C GLY A 162 -6.74 -16.28 4.31
N PRO A 163 -7.80 -15.47 4.12
CA PRO A 163 -9.17 -15.98 4.17
C PRO A 163 -9.47 -17.08 3.15
N THR A 164 -8.87 -17.02 1.95
CA THR A 164 -9.07 -18.06 0.92
C THR A 164 -8.41 -19.37 1.35
N LEU A 165 -7.16 -19.32 1.82
CA LEU A 165 -6.46 -20.51 2.31
C LEU A 165 -7.18 -21.14 3.51
N GLU A 166 -7.65 -20.32 4.45
CA GLU A 166 -8.43 -20.74 5.60
C GLU A 166 -9.71 -21.49 5.18
N VAL A 167 -10.47 -20.91 4.24
CA VAL A 167 -11.70 -21.52 3.70
C VAL A 167 -11.42 -22.84 2.98
N VAL A 168 -10.36 -22.91 2.18
CA VAL A 168 -9.99 -24.13 1.45
C VAL A 168 -9.65 -25.26 2.40
N LEU A 169 -8.79 -25.01 3.39
CA LEU A 169 -8.39 -26.02 4.38
C LEU A 169 -9.57 -26.50 5.23
N THR A 170 -10.41 -25.55 5.67
CA THR A 170 -11.64 -25.87 6.43
C THR A 170 -12.58 -26.75 5.60
N ARG A 171 -12.83 -26.40 4.34
CA ARG A 171 -13.75 -27.16 3.49
C ARG A 171 -13.21 -28.52 3.08
N LEU A 172 -11.92 -28.64 2.81
CA LEU A 172 -11.31 -29.94 2.49
C LEU A 172 -11.42 -30.90 3.67
N THR A 173 -11.18 -30.42 4.89
CA THR A 173 -11.32 -31.23 6.11
C THR A 173 -12.78 -31.53 6.46
N GLU A 174 -13.74 -30.69 6.06
CA GLU A 174 -15.17 -31.00 6.17
C GLU A 174 -15.64 -32.07 5.18
N ILE A 175 -15.21 -31.98 3.90
CA ILE A 175 -15.61 -32.92 2.84
C ILE A 175 -14.96 -34.28 3.05
N ASN A 176 -13.69 -34.29 3.46
CA ASN A 176 -12.90 -35.48 3.70
C ASN A 176 -12.42 -35.48 5.17
N PRO A 177 -13.23 -35.96 6.13
CA PRO A 177 -12.89 -35.90 7.57
C PRO A 177 -11.58 -36.61 7.96
N ASN A 178 -11.13 -37.55 7.13
CA ASN A 178 -9.91 -38.33 7.34
C ASN A 178 -8.75 -37.85 6.43
N ILE A 179 -8.87 -36.71 5.75
CA ILE A 179 -7.78 -36.17 4.93
C ILE A 179 -6.59 -35.80 5.81
N GLN A 180 -5.40 -36.22 5.40
CA GLN A 180 -4.18 -35.75 6.05
C GLN A 180 -3.88 -34.31 5.61
N VAL A 181 -3.54 -33.45 6.57
CA VAL A 181 -3.12 -32.06 6.33
C VAL A 181 -1.64 -31.91 6.67
N LEU A 182 -0.83 -31.60 5.66
CA LEU A 182 0.57 -31.20 5.82
C LEU A 182 0.70 -29.71 5.50
N ALA A 183 0.89 -28.89 6.52
CA ALA A 183 1.09 -27.45 6.39
C ALA A 183 2.58 -27.11 6.46
N LEU A 184 3.13 -26.53 5.40
CA LEU A 184 4.52 -26.10 5.32
C LEU A 184 4.60 -24.58 5.53
N SER A 185 5.53 -24.13 6.34
CA SER A 185 5.72 -22.71 6.60
C SER A 185 7.19 -22.33 6.76
N ALA A 186 7.54 -21.10 6.40
CA ALA A 186 8.69 -20.42 7.00
C ALA A 186 8.54 -20.33 8.53
N THR A 187 9.61 -20.04 9.25
CA THR A 187 9.61 -19.91 10.72
C THR A 187 8.53 -18.92 11.17
N VAL A 188 7.51 -19.42 11.86
CA VAL A 188 6.37 -18.64 12.40
C VAL A 188 6.28 -18.87 13.90
N ARG A 189 6.11 -17.79 14.66
CA ARG A 189 6.05 -17.85 16.14
C ARG A 189 4.77 -18.50 16.66
N ASN A 190 3.71 -18.58 15.86
CA ASN A 190 2.41 -19.14 16.22
C ASN A 190 2.08 -20.47 15.49
N ALA A 191 3.10 -21.29 15.17
CA ALA A 191 2.90 -22.60 14.54
C ALA A 191 1.95 -23.52 15.34
N GLU A 192 1.99 -23.46 16.68
CA GLU A 192 1.13 -24.25 17.56
C GLU A 192 -0.35 -23.87 17.48
N GLU A 193 -0.65 -22.58 17.28
CA GLU A 193 -2.01 -22.08 17.10
C GLU A 193 -2.61 -22.61 15.79
N VAL A 194 -1.84 -22.52 14.70
CA VAL A 194 -2.21 -23.08 13.40
C VAL A 194 -2.37 -24.60 13.50
N GLY A 195 -1.49 -25.28 14.22
CA GLY A 195 -1.57 -26.72 14.46
C GLY A 195 -2.84 -27.10 15.21
N SER A 196 -3.18 -26.36 16.26
CA SER A 196 -4.40 -26.58 17.06
C SER A 196 -5.67 -26.44 16.21
N TRP A 197 -5.73 -25.44 15.32
CA TRP A 197 -6.84 -25.25 14.39
C TRP A 197 -6.97 -26.42 13.38
N LEU A 198 -5.85 -26.86 12.80
CA LEU A 198 -5.81 -27.96 11.82
C LEU A 198 -5.85 -29.36 12.46
N LYS A 199 -5.96 -29.45 13.79
CA LYS A 199 -5.81 -30.70 14.56
C LYS A 199 -4.53 -31.45 14.19
N ALA A 200 -3.45 -30.69 14.04
CA ALA A 200 -2.15 -31.12 13.58
C ALA A 200 -1.11 -30.99 14.70
N GLY A 201 -0.17 -31.93 14.74
CA GLY A 201 1.08 -31.71 15.49
C GLY A 201 1.84 -30.53 14.89
N SER A 202 2.78 -29.95 15.63
CA SER A 202 3.67 -28.93 15.09
C SER A 202 5.13 -29.32 15.30
N VAL A 203 5.94 -29.15 14.27
CA VAL A 203 7.40 -29.28 14.32
C VAL A 203 7.95 -27.93 13.89
N THR A 204 8.52 -27.22 14.86
CA THR A 204 9.18 -25.92 14.63
C THR A 204 10.67 -26.08 14.87
N THR A 205 11.48 -25.59 13.95
CA THR A 205 12.94 -25.67 14.07
C THR A 205 13.61 -24.58 13.27
N ASP A 206 14.67 -24.00 13.84
CA ASP A 206 15.52 -23.01 13.16
C ASP A 206 16.70 -23.65 12.43
N TRP A 207 16.75 -24.99 12.36
CA TRP A 207 17.85 -25.71 11.75
C TRP A 207 17.97 -25.41 10.25
N ARG A 208 19.23 -25.30 9.79
CA ARG A 208 19.60 -25.09 8.39
C ARG A 208 20.72 -26.06 8.01
N PRO A 209 20.73 -26.61 6.79
CA PRO A 209 21.81 -27.49 6.33
C PRO A 209 23.14 -26.77 6.26
N VAL A 210 23.09 -25.47 5.98
CA VAL A 210 24.24 -24.58 6.11
C VAL A 210 23.88 -23.57 7.21
N PRO A 211 24.56 -23.60 8.38
CA PRO A 211 24.36 -22.63 9.43
C PRO A 211 24.56 -21.21 8.88
N LEU A 212 23.58 -20.34 9.12
CA LEU A 212 23.72 -18.93 8.80
C LEU A 212 24.50 -18.27 9.92
N ARG A 213 25.67 -17.70 9.61
CA ARG A 213 26.46 -16.88 10.53
C ARG A 213 26.40 -15.43 10.11
N GLU A 214 25.79 -14.62 10.95
CA GLU A 214 25.69 -13.17 10.77
C GLU A 214 26.84 -12.50 11.51
N GLY A 215 27.47 -11.51 10.87
CA GLY A 215 28.56 -10.76 11.49
C GLY A 215 28.74 -9.37 10.92
N ILE A 216 29.34 -8.50 11.72
CA ILE A 216 29.63 -7.10 11.40
C ILE A 216 31.12 -6.98 11.14
N TYR A 217 31.48 -6.42 10.00
CA TYR A 217 32.87 -6.08 9.70
C TYR A 217 33.27 -4.76 10.33
N HIS A 218 34.32 -4.76 11.15
CA HIS A 218 34.93 -3.59 11.76
C HIS A 218 36.43 -3.85 12.00
N ASP A 219 37.30 -2.86 11.76
CA ASP A 219 38.75 -2.95 11.98
C ASP A 219 39.42 -4.22 11.43
N ASN A 220 39.10 -4.59 10.18
CA ASN A 220 39.61 -5.79 9.52
C ASN A 220 39.23 -7.11 10.22
N GLN A 221 38.15 -7.11 10.99
CA GLN A 221 37.59 -8.31 11.59
C GLN A 221 36.09 -8.37 11.34
N VAL A 222 35.57 -9.57 11.08
CA VAL A 222 34.13 -9.86 11.15
C VAL A 222 33.84 -10.37 12.55
N GLN A 223 33.07 -9.60 13.32
CA GLN A 223 32.53 -10.03 14.60
C GLN A 223 31.17 -10.69 14.37
N PHE A 224 31.06 -11.98 14.69
CA PHE A 224 29.84 -12.76 14.53
C PHE A 224 28.94 -12.64 15.76
N ARG A 225 27.65 -12.92 15.56
CA ARG A 225 26.63 -12.90 16.63
C ARG A 225 26.91 -13.88 17.78
N ASP A 226 27.64 -14.96 17.48
CA ASP A 226 28.08 -15.97 18.45
C ASP A 226 29.29 -15.52 19.31
N GLY A 227 29.75 -14.27 19.14
CA GLY A 227 30.89 -13.70 19.86
C GLY A 227 32.25 -14.06 19.25
N ALA A 228 32.31 -14.94 18.25
CA ALA A 228 33.55 -15.23 17.55
C ALA A 228 33.93 -14.06 16.65
N SER A 229 35.24 -13.85 16.47
CA SER A 229 35.76 -12.92 15.47
C SER A 229 36.58 -13.66 14.42
N ARG A 230 36.58 -13.15 13.19
CA ARG A 230 37.44 -13.62 12.11
C ARG A 230 38.19 -12.44 11.51
N ALA A 231 39.52 -12.49 11.59
CA ALA A 231 40.36 -11.51 10.91
C ALA A 231 40.24 -11.67 9.40
N ILE A 232 40.09 -10.55 8.70
CA ILE A 232 40.04 -10.44 7.25
C ILE A 232 41.30 -9.71 6.82
N LEU A 233 42.08 -10.32 5.94
CA LEU A 233 43.27 -9.68 5.40
C LEU A 233 42.86 -8.55 4.46
N SER A 234 43.11 -7.30 4.85
CA SER A 234 42.84 -6.16 3.97
C SER A 234 43.88 -6.08 2.87
N GLY A 235 43.44 -6.20 1.62
CA GLY A 235 44.32 -6.18 0.43
C GLY A 235 43.85 -5.23 -0.67
N THR A 236 42.60 -4.77 -0.64
CA THR A 236 41.98 -4.01 -1.73
C THR A 236 41.48 -2.61 -1.35
N LYS A 237 41.76 -2.18 -0.10
CA LYS A 237 41.20 -0.94 0.51
C LYS A 237 39.67 -0.87 0.45
N THR A 238 39.01 -1.99 0.16
CA THR A 238 37.57 -2.09 -0.08
C THR A 238 37.06 -3.24 0.79
N PRO A 239 36.58 -2.95 2.02
CA PRO A 239 36.19 -3.97 2.99
C PRO A 239 35.27 -5.07 2.44
N SER A 240 34.27 -4.69 1.65
CA SER A 240 33.33 -5.64 1.06
C SER A 240 33.97 -6.61 0.06
N LEU A 241 35.01 -6.16 -0.63
CA LEU A 241 35.80 -6.99 -1.54
C LEU A 241 36.83 -7.84 -0.76
N ASP A 242 37.43 -7.30 0.30
CA ASP A 242 38.35 -8.06 1.16
C ASP A 242 37.63 -9.28 1.80
N ILE A 243 36.39 -9.10 2.27
CA ILE A 243 35.53 -10.21 2.74
C ILE A 243 35.24 -11.21 1.61
N ALA A 244 34.89 -10.72 0.42
CA ALA A 244 34.60 -11.59 -0.72
C ALA A 244 35.82 -12.42 -1.16
N LEU A 245 37.03 -11.85 -1.10
CA LEU A 245 38.28 -12.53 -1.42
C LEU A 245 38.67 -13.53 -0.33
N ASP A 246 38.44 -13.23 0.94
CA ASP A 246 38.62 -14.18 2.05
C ASP A 246 37.72 -15.41 1.86
N VAL A 247 36.44 -15.21 1.51
CA VAL A 247 35.50 -16.30 1.21
C VAL A 247 35.95 -17.10 -0.01
N MET A 248 36.42 -16.42 -1.06
CA MET A 248 36.95 -17.08 -2.26
C MET A 248 38.21 -17.91 -1.96
N SER A 249 39.08 -17.46 -1.05
CA SER A 249 40.27 -18.22 -0.65
C SER A 249 39.93 -19.57 -0.02
N THR A 250 38.72 -19.70 0.53
CA THR A 250 38.17 -20.96 1.06
C THR A 250 37.39 -21.79 0.02
N GLY A 251 37.45 -21.41 -1.26
CA GLY A 251 36.75 -22.06 -2.37
C GLY A 251 35.28 -21.63 -2.55
N GLY A 252 34.81 -20.63 -1.78
CA GLY A 252 33.44 -20.13 -1.84
C GLY A 252 33.21 -19.05 -2.91
N GLN A 253 31.93 -18.70 -3.10
CA GLN A 253 31.51 -17.55 -3.92
C GLN A 253 30.89 -16.46 -3.06
N ALA A 254 31.04 -15.21 -3.47
CA ALA A 254 30.50 -14.06 -2.74
C ALA A 254 29.54 -13.23 -3.60
N LEU A 255 28.39 -12.85 -3.02
CA LEU A 255 27.45 -11.90 -3.59
C LEU A 255 27.57 -10.57 -2.82
N ILE A 256 27.95 -9.49 -3.50
CA ILE A 256 28.10 -8.16 -2.90
C ILE A 256 26.91 -7.31 -3.30
N PHE A 257 26.04 -6.97 -2.35
CA PHE A 257 24.98 -6.00 -2.60
C PHE A 257 25.53 -4.57 -2.54
N THR A 258 25.20 -3.78 -3.56
CA THR A 258 25.61 -2.38 -3.69
C THR A 258 24.40 -1.48 -3.91
N GLU A 259 24.52 -0.20 -3.54
CA GLU A 259 23.39 0.75 -3.50
C GLU A 259 22.87 1.18 -4.88
N THR A 260 23.73 1.21 -5.90
CA THR A 260 23.41 1.74 -7.22
C THR A 260 23.90 0.83 -8.35
N ARG A 261 23.31 0.96 -9.55
CA ARG A 261 23.80 0.25 -10.74
C ARG A 261 25.26 0.57 -11.04
N ARG A 262 25.65 1.85 -10.91
CA ARG A 262 27.02 2.31 -11.14
C ARG A 262 27.99 1.73 -10.11
N SER A 263 27.60 1.64 -8.84
CA SER A 263 28.41 0.98 -7.83
C SER A 263 28.51 -0.52 -8.04
N ALA A 264 27.46 -1.19 -8.55
CA ALA A 264 27.51 -2.60 -8.89
C ALA A 264 28.52 -2.84 -10.02
N VAL A 265 28.46 -2.06 -11.10
CA VAL A 265 29.41 -2.14 -12.22
C VAL A 265 30.85 -1.87 -11.75
N GLU A 266 31.05 -0.84 -10.93
CA GLU A 266 32.39 -0.48 -10.43
C GLU A 266 32.92 -1.51 -9.43
N MET A 267 32.08 -2.04 -8.55
CA MET A 267 32.45 -3.11 -7.62
C MET A 267 32.77 -4.39 -8.38
N GLY A 268 31.97 -4.76 -9.38
CA GLY A 268 32.26 -5.89 -10.27
C GLY A 268 33.59 -5.72 -11.01
N ARG A 269 33.91 -4.50 -11.46
CA ARG A 269 35.21 -4.17 -12.08
C ARG A 269 36.37 -4.38 -11.12
N LYS A 270 36.28 -3.82 -9.91
CA LYS A 270 37.29 -3.98 -8.85
C LYS A 270 37.47 -5.45 -8.46
N ALA A 271 36.35 -6.16 -8.30
CA ALA A 271 36.35 -7.58 -8.02
C ALA A 271 37.01 -8.38 -9.15
N SER A 272 36.71 -8.08 -10.42
CA SER A 272 37.29 -8.78 -11.58
C SER A 272 38.82 -8.65 -11.61
N VAL A 273 39.34 -7.44 -11.40
CA VAL A 273 40.79 -7.20 -11.33
C VAL A 273 41.43 -7.98 -10.17
N ALA A 274 40.78 -8.00 -9.02
CA ALA A 274 41.29 -8.72 -7.85
C ALA A 274 41.18 -10.25 -7.99
N VAL A 275 40.12 -10.75 -8.61
CA VAL A 275 39.89 -12.20 -8.76
C VAL A 275 40.77 -12.79 -9.85
N LYS A 276 41.01 -12.07 -10.95
CA LYS A 276 41.71 -12.59 -12.14
C LYS A 276 43.05 -13.25 -11.83
N SER A 277 43.89 -12.64 -10.99
CA SER A 277 45.21 -13.19 -10.65
C SER A 277 45.16 -14.46 -9.76
N ARG A 278 43.97 -14.87 -9.34
CA ARG A 278 43.72 -16.01 -8.44
C ARG A 278 42.96 -17.14 -9.13
N LEU A 279 42.67 -17.01 -10.43
CA LEU A 279 42.01 -18.04 -11.23
C LEU A 279 43.02 -19.06 -11.76
N SER A 280 42.58 -20.31 -11.89
CA SER A 280 43.34 -21.33 -12.60
C SER A 280 43.14 -21.21 -14.13
N LYS A 281 44.10 -21.70 -14.92
CA LYS A 281 44.00 -21.71 -16.40
C LYS A 281 42.72 -22.38 -16.96
N PRO A 282 42.18 -23.46 -16.35
CA PRO A 282 40.89 -24.01 -16.76
C PRO A 282 39.71 -23.06 -16.46
N GLU A 283 39.70 -22.41 -15.31
CA GLU A 283 38.66 -21.44 -14.94
C GLU A 283 38.68 -20.22 -15.86
N GLU A 284 39.87 -19.67 -16.16
CA GLU A 284 40.01 -18.57 -17.12
C GLU A 284 39.44 -18.94 -18.50
N ARG A 285 39.69 -20.16 -18.98
CA ARG A 285 39.13 -20.66 -20.25
C ARG A 285 37.61 -20.75 -20.21
N ALA A 286 37.05 -21.35 -19.15
CA ALA A 286 35.60 -21.47 -19.00
C ALA A 286 34.90 -20.11 -18.92
N LEU A 287 35.49 -19.15 -18.19
CA LEU A 287 35.00 -17.78 -18.08
C LEU A 287 35.14 -17.01 -19.40
N GLY A 288 36.20 -17.27 -20.17
CA GLY A 288 36.36 -16.76 -21.55
C GLY A 288 35.22 -17.20 -22.46
N THR A 289 34.83 -18.48 -22.44
CA THR A 289 33.68 -18.98 -23.21
C THR A 289 32.36 -18.33 -22.77
N ILE A 290 32.16 -18.10 -21.47
CA ILE A 290 30.97 -17.38 -20.98
C ILE A 290 30.98 -15.92 -21.45
N ALA A 291 32.14 -15.25 -21.40
CA ALA A 291 32.28 -13.88 -21.89
C ALA A 291 31.97 -13.76 -23.40
N GLU A 292 32.45 -14.71 -24.21
CA GLU A 292 32.11 -14.81 -25.64
C GLU A 292 30.61 -15.05 -25.85
N ARG A 293 29.98 -15.89 -25.04
CA ARG A 293 28.52 -16.10 -25.07
C ARG A 293 27.74 -14.83 -24.74
N ILE A 294 28.20 -14.02 -23.77
CA ILE A 294 27.61 -12.70 -23.45
C ILE A 294 27.74 -11.75 -24.65
N LEU A 295 28.89 -11.73 -25.33
CA LEU A 295 29.13 -10.85 -26.47
C LEU A 295 28.37 -11.26 -27.75
N SER A 296 28.10 -12.55 -27.92
CA SER A 296 27.39 -13.10 -29.09
C SER A 296 25.86 -13.17 -28.89
N THR A 297 25.36 -13.03 -27.66
CA THR A 297 23.93 -13.06 -27.36
C THR A 297 23.39 -11.63 -27.19
N GLY A 298 22.35 -11.26 -27.93
CA GLY A 298 21.69 -9.94 -27.78
C GLY A 298 22.47 -8.77 -28.38
N GLU A 299 22.09 -7.54 -28.03
CA GLU A 299 22.71 -6.32 -28.57
C GLU A 299 24.05 -6.02 -27.88
N LYS A 300 25.08 -5.73 -28.69
CA LYS A 300 26.41 -5.37 -28.19
C LYS A 300 26.42 -3.90 -27.73
N THR A 301 26.47 -3.71 -26.42
CA THR A 301 26.50 -2.40 -25.77
C THR A 301 27.77 -2.21 -24.94
N ARG A 302 28.12 -0.97 -24.59
CA ARG A 302 29.24 -0.70 -23.65
C ARG A 302 29.07 -1.43 -22.32
N LEU A 303 27.82 -1.67 -21.91
CA LEU A 303 27.50 -2.37 -20.68
C LEU A 303 27.71 -3.88 -20.81
N SER A 304 27.31 -4.49 -21.93
CA SER A 304 27.55 -5.91 -22.18
C SER A 304 29.04 -6.21 -22.41
N GLU A 305 29.79 -5.28 -23.03
CA GLU A 305 31.25 -5.36 -23.14
C GLU A 305 31.92 -5.29 -21.77
N ALA A 306 31.50 -4.34 -20.91
CA ALA A 306 31.98 -4.24 -19.54
C ALA A 306 31.66 -5.51 -18.74
N LEU A 307 30.45 -6.07 -18.89
CA LEU A 307 30.05 -7.32 -18.25
C LEU A 307 30.93 -8.48 -18.71
N ALA A 308 31.10 -8.68 -20.02
CA ALA A 308 31.91 -9.76 -20.57
C ALA A 308 33.38 -9.65 -20.11
N MET A 309 33.96 -8.45 -20.12
CA MET A 309 35.32 -8.21 -19.63
C MET A 309 35.47 -8.56 -18.15
N GLN A 310 34.47 -8.20 -17.34
CA GLN A 310 34.50 -8.52 -15.92
C GLN A 310 34.37 -10.02 -15.67
N VAL A 311 33.41 -10.67 -16.36
CA VAL A 311 33.14 -12.11 -16.25
C VAL A 311 34.36 -12.93 -16.67
N ALA A 312 35.08 -12.53 -17.71
CA ALA A 312 36.35 -13.14 -18.10
C ALA A 312 37.41 -13.12 -16.97
N GLY A 313 37.36 -12.12 -16.08
CA GLY A 313 38.20 -12.03 -14.88
C GLY A 313 37.60 -12.69 -13.63
N GLY A 314 36.54 -13.47 -13.76
CA GLY A 314 35.94 -14.27 -12.68
C GLY A 314 35.01 -13.52 -11.74
N ALA A 315 34.65 -12.28 -12.05
CA ALA A 315 33.65 -11.52 -11.31
C ALA A 315 32.63 -10.87 -12.25
N GLY A 316 31.53 -10.33 -11.74
CA GLY A 316 30.59 -9.62 -12.60
C GLY A 316 29.70 -8.67 -11.83
N PHE A 317 28.75 -8.08 -12.54
CA PHE A 317 27.66 -7.33 -11.92
C PHE A 317 26.31 -7.82 -12.42
N HIS A 318 25.29 -7.63 -11.59
CA HIS A 318 23.91 -7.93 -11.94
C HIS A 318 22.98 -6.82 -11.47
N HIS A 319 22.23 -6.26 -12.42
CA HIS A 319 21.22 -5.27 -12.11
C HIS A 319 20.23 -5.18 -13.26
N ALA A 320 19.13 -4.48 -13.01
CA ALA A 320 18.06 -4.22 -13.96
C ALA A 320 18.49 -3.59 -15.30
N GLY A 321 19.63 -2.90 -15.37
CA GLY A 321 20.15 -2.36 -16.65
C GLY A 321 20.70 -3.40 -17.63
N LEU A 322 20.85 -4.67 -17.25
CA LEU A 322 21.30 -5.75 -18.14
C LEU A 322 20.12 -6.36 -18.89
N ALA A 323 20.32 -6.76 -20.14
CA ALA A 323 19.33 -7.52 -20.91
C ALA A 323 19.01 -8.86 -20.21
N GLY A 324 17.76 -9.32 -20.30
CA GLY A 324 17.31 -10.56 -19.66
C GLY A 324 18.15 -11.78 -20.05
N THR A 325 18.56 -11.86 -21.32
CA THR A 325 19.46 -12.92 -21.82
C THR A 325 20.84 -12.88 -21.15
N HIS A 326 21.43 -11.69 -20.95
CA HIS A 326 22.70 -11.55 -20.23
C HIS A 326 22.54 -11.86 -18.74
N ARG A 327 21.41 -11.49 -18.13
CA ARG A 327 21.10 -11.81 -16.73
C ARG A 327 21.03 -13.31 -16.52
N GLY A 328 20.30 -14.05 -17.37
CA GLY A 328 20.24 -15.51 -17.31
C GLY A 328 21.62 -16.16 -17.41
N ILE A 329 22.48 -15.72 -18.35
CA ILE A 329 23.86 -16.24 -18.48
C ILE A 329 24.67 -16.01 -17.19
N VAL A 330 24.59 -14.83 -16.59
CA VAL A 330 25.31 -14.49 -15.35
C VAL A 330 24.77 -15.29 -14.16
N GLU A 331 23.45 -15.43 -14.06
CA GLU A 331 22.78 -16.22 -13.02
C GLU A 331 23.18 -17.69 -13.08
N ASP A 332 23.17 -18.30 -14.28
CA ASP A 332 23.59 -19.68 -14.49
C ASP A 332 25.08 -19.85 -14.19
N ALA A 333 25.93 -18.96 -14.70
CA ALA A 333 27.37 -19.03 -14.45
C ALA A 333 27.76 -18.84 -12.98
N PHE A 334 26.99 -18.05 -12.23
CA PHE A 334 27.18 -17.92 -10.78
C PHE A 334 26.62 -19.14 -10.04
N ARG A 335 25.46 -19.68 -10.42
CA ARG A 335 24.90 -20.91 -9.83
C ARG A 335 25.83 -22.12 -10.03
N ASP A 336 26.49 -22.19 -11.17
CA ASP A 336 27.45 -23.26 -11.54
C ASP A 336 28.84 -23.10 -10.89
N GLY A 337 29.05 -22.12 -10.00
CA GLY A 337 30.36 -21.96 -9.33
C GLY A 337 31.44 -21.26 -10.16
N ARG A 338 31.14 -20.83 -11.40
CA ARG A 338 32.13 -20.29 -12.34
C ARG A 338 32.48 -18.84 -12.01
N ILE A 339 31.48 -17.97 -11.85
CA ILE A 339 31.69 -16.57 -11.41
C ILE A 339 31.92 -16.57 -9.90
N LYS A 340 33.08 -16.09 -9.43
CA LYS A 340 33.46 -16.16 -8.01
C LYS A 340 32.87 -15.03 -7.16
N VAL A 341 32.75 -13.84 -7.75
CA VAL A 341 32.20 -12.65 -7.07
C VAL A 341 31.18 -11.96 -7.97
N LEU A 342 29.97 -11.72 -7.46
CA LEU A 342 28.93 -11.00 -8.18
C LEU A 342 28.50 -9.75 -7.41
N ALA A 343 28.56 -8.58 -8.04
CA ALA A 343 28.08 -7.33 -7.45
C ALA A 343 26.67 -7.00 -7.94
N ALA A 344 25.68 -6.88 -7.04
CA ALA A 344 24.29 -6.76 -7.43
C ALA A 344 23.57 -5.54 -6.82
N THR A 345 22.49 -5.08 -7.46
CA THR A 345 21.54 -4.12 -6.85
C THR A 345 20.35 -4.85 -6.21
N PRO A 346 19.74 -4.33 -5.12
CA PRO A 346 18.53 -4.91 -4.54
C PRO A 346 17.30 -4.79 -5.46
N THR A 347 16.27 -5.59 -5.22
CA THR A 347 15.00 -5.59 -5.98
C THR A 347 14.21 -4.29 -5.75
N LEU A 348 14.00 -3.49 -6.80
CA LEU A 348 13.09 -2.34 -6.82
C LEU A 348 11.64 -2.83 -6.94
N CYS A 349 10.72 -2.36 -6.11
CA CYS A 349 9.38 -2.97 -6.03
C CYS A 349 8.25 -1.94 -5.86
N LEU A 350 7.02 -2.38 -6.11
CA LEU A 350 5.75 -1.68 -5.87
C LEU A 350 4.98 -2.39 -4.75
N PRO A 351 4.23 -1.71 -3.88
CA PRO A 351 3.40 -2.39 -2.89
C PRO A 351 2.24 -3.17 -3.55
N ALA A 352 1.68 -4.13 -2.82
CA ALA A 352 0.45 -4.80 -3.23
C ALA A 352 -0.69 -3.79 -3.54
N GLY A 353 -1.54 -4.16 -4.50
CA GLY A 353 -2.68 -3.36 -4.96
C GLY A 353 -2.36 -2.30 -6.03
N GLU A 354 -1.09 -2.10 -6.39
CA GLU A 354 -0.74 -1.27 -7.54
C GLU A 354 -1.09 -1.99 -8.84
N GLU A 355 -2.02 -1.43 -9.63
CA GLU A 355 -2.45 -2.07 -10.87
C GLU A 355 -1.54 -1.70 -12.04
N ILE A 356 -1.05 -2.73 -12.72
CA ILE A 356 -0.28 -2.66 -13.97
C ILE A 356 -1.23 -2.83 -15.14
N PHE A 357 -1.04 -2.05 -16.20
CA PHE A 357 -1.80 -2.18 -17.43
C PHE A 357 -1.50 -3.52 -18.09
N GLY A 358 -2.42 -4.48 -17.91
CA GLY A 358 -2.29 -5.83 -18.42
C GLY A 358 -3.45 -6.30 -19.30
N ASN A 359 -3.43 -7.59 -19.62
CA ASN A 359 -4.46 -8.31 -20.38
C ASN A 359 -5.20 -9.29 -19.43
N PRO A 360 -6.55 -9.29 -19.34
CA PRO A 360 -7.50 -8.55 -20.18
C PRO A 360 -7.81 -7.13 -19.73
N ALA A 361 -7.37 -6.72 -18.54
CA ALA A 361 -7.57 -5.40 -17.97
C ALA A 361 -6.36 -5.04 -17.07
N PRO A 362 -6.29 -3.84 -16.48
CA PRO A 362 -5.32 -3.58 -15.43
C PRO A 362 -5.42 -4.62 -14.29
N ILE A 363 -4.29 -5.22 -13.92
CA ILE A 363 -4.19 -6.29 -12.92
C ILE A 363 -3.30 -5.79 -11.79
N ALA A 364 -3.69 -6.04 -10.55
CA ALA A 364 -2.88 -5.72 -9.39
C ALA A 364 -1.56 -6.51 -9.42
N ILE A 365 -0.44 -5.87 -9.09
CA ILE A 365 0.91 -6.40 -9.36
C ILE A 365 1.16 -7.77 -8.73
N GLU A 366 0.60 -8.02 -7.55
CA GLU A 366 0.73 -9.28 -6.82
C GLU A 366 -0.03 -10.44 -7.48
N LYS A 367 -0.97 -10.15 -8.38
CA LYS A 367 -1.80 -11.13 -9.10
C LYS A 367 -1.25 -11.49 -10.48
N LEU A 368 -0.19 -10.80 -10.94
CA LEU A 368 0.42 -11.06 -12.24
C LEU A 368 1.25 -12.34 -12.23
N SER A 369 1.17 -13.07 -13.34
CA SER A 369 1.82 -14.35 -13.57
C SER A 369 2.51 -14.36 -14.94
N SER A 370 3.33 -15.36 -15.21
CA SER A 370 4.04 -15.50 -16.50
C SER A 370 3.14 -15.69 -17.72
N HIS A 371 1.83 -15.88 -17.52
CA HIS A 371 0.83 -15.98 -18.59
C HIS A 371 0.20 -14.63 -18.96
N ASP A 372 0.42 -13.61 -18.13
CA ASP A 372 -0.16 -12.29 -18.35
C ASP A 372 0.75 -11.45 -19.25
N LYS A 373 0.12 -10.59 -20.05
CA LYS A 373 0.83 -9.55 -20.81
C LYS A 373 0.68 -8.20 -20.15
N VAL A 374 1.74 -7.40 -20.14
CA VAL A 374 1.74 -6.04 -19.59
C VAL A 374 2.25 -5.04 -20.63
N LEU A 375 1.68 -3.84 -20.61
CA LEU A 375 2.10 -2.73 -21.47
C LEU A 375 3.51 -2.27 -21.06
N THR A 376 4.39 -2.11 -22.03
CA THR A 376 5.77 -1.67 -21.83
C THR A 376 6.01 -0.25 -22.36
N HIS A 377 7.16 0.34 -22.04
CA HIS A 377 7.59 1.61 -22.64
C HIS A 377 7.74 1.52 -24.17
N GLY A 378 7.89 0.31 -24.73
CA GLY A 378 7.98 0.09 -26.17
C GLY A 378 6.65 0.19 -26.92
N ASN A 379 5.58 0.66 -26.27
CA ASN A 379 4.24 0.86 -26.88
C ASN A 379 3.51 -0.44 -27.26
N VAL A 380 3.93 -1.58 -26.71
CA VAL A 380 3.42 -2.93 -26.98
C VAL A 380 3.13 -3.69 -25.69
N PHE A 381 2.29 -4.72 -25.76
CA PHE A 381 2.03 -5.63 -24.63
C PHE A 381 2.91 -6.88 -24.72
N GLU A 382 3.65 -7.16 -23.66
CA GLU A 382 4.63 -8.26 -23.61
C GLU A 382 4.39 -9.20 -22.45
N ASN A 383 4.82 -10.46 -22.63
CA ASN A 383 4.64 -11.49 -21.61
C ASN A 383 5.47 -11.17 -20.35
N VAL A 384 4.85 -11.31 -19.19
CA VAL A 384 5.57 -11.34 -17.92
C VAL A 384 6.43 -12.61 -17.91
N ILE A 385 7.70 -12.50 -17.52
CA ILE A 385 8.61 -13.64 -17.36
C ILE A 385 8.47 -14.20 -15.94
N ALA A 386 8.73 -13.36 -14.95
CA ALA A 386 8.74 -13.77 -13.55
C ALA A 386 8.23 -12.63 -12.65
N PRO A 387 7.13 -12.84 -11.90
CA PRO A 387 6.82 -11.99 -10.77
C PRO A 387 7.81 -12.30 -9.63
N THR A 388 8.28 -11.26 -8.97
CA THR A 388 9.13 -11.36 -7.78
C THR A 388 8.49 -10.59 -6.64
N SER A 389 8.74 -11.02 -5.41
CA SER A 389 8.25 -10.33 -4.23
C SER A 389 9.26 -10.39 -3.11
N ARG A 390 9.18 -9.44 -2.19
CA ARG A 390 9.96 -9.44 -0.95
C ARG A 390 9.24 -8.64 0.13
N TRP A 391 9.53 -8.94 1.38
CA TRP A 391 9.14 -8.07 2.48
C TRP A 391 9.84 -6.70 2.37
N TYR A 392 9.12 -5.64 2.72
CA TYR A 392 9.66 -4.29 2.79
C TYR A 392 9.07 -3.54 3.98
N ASP A 393 9.96 -2.93 4.75
CA ASP A 393 9.64 -2.04 5.85
C ASP A 393 10.39 -0.73 5.64
N GLY A 394 9.67 0.31 5.25
CA GLY A 394 10.25 1.60 4.90
C GLY A 394 9.29 2.52 4.15
N PRO A 395 9.72 3.75 3.81
CA PRO A 395 8.85 4.70 3.13
C PRO A 395 8.59 4.27 1.68
N LEU A 396 7.38 4.46 1.19
CA LEU A 396 7.06 4.48 -0.23
C LEU A 396 7.04 5.91 -0.73
N VAL A 397 7.40 6.10 -2.00
CA VAL A 397 7.20 7.33 -2.74
C VAL A 397 5.91 7.20 -3.53
N LYS A 398 4.98 8.11 -3.30
CA LYS A 398 3.71 8.23 -4.00
C LYS A 398 3.77 9.41 -4.96
N ILE A 399 3.73 9.11 -6.25
CA ILE A 399 3.78 10.10 -7.32
C ILE A 399 2.38 10.30 -7.86
N THR A 400 1.92 11.55 -7.85
CA THR A 400 0.61 11.91 -8.41
C THR A 400 0.79 12.83 -9.62
N PRO A 401 0.59 12.36 -10.85
CA PRO A 401 0.60 13.22 -12.04
C PRO A 401 -0.72 14.01 -12.21
N TRP A 402 -0.73 15.06 -13.05
CA TRP A 402 -1.93 15.88 -13.29
C TRP A 402 -3.09 15.15 -13.99
N PHE A 403 -2.78 14.14 -14.80
CA PHE A 403 -3.74 13.54 -15.74
C PHE A 403 -4.10 12.09 -15.41
N GLN A 404 -3.43 11.49 -14.42
CA GLN A 404 -3.56 10.08 -14.10
C GLN A 404 -3.63 9.88 -12.58
N LEU A 405 -4.13 8.71 -12.16
CA LEU A 405 -4.19 8.30 -10.76
C LEU A 405 -2.77 8.20 -10.14
N PRO A 406 -2.64 8.39 -8.81
CA PRO A 406 -1.36 8.22 -8.13
C PRO A 406 -0.86 6.78 -8.22
N MET A 407 0.46 6.61 -8.13
CA MET A 407 1.13 5.33 -8.07
C MET A 407 2.20 5.36 -6.98
N ARG A 408 2.34 4.25 -6.25
CA ARG A 408 3.27 4.13 -5.13
C ARG A 408 4.39 3.15 -5.46
N MET A 409 5.58 3.39 -4.93
CA MET A 409 6.75 2.55 -5.18
C MET A 409 7.83 2.73 -4.13
N THR A 410 8.74 1.78 -4.02
CA THR A 410 9.96 1.97 -3.20
C THR A 410 10.76 3.18 -3.70
N PRO A 411 11.47 3.93 -2.84
CA PRO A 411 12.13 5.19 -3.21
C PRO A 411 13.17 5.04 -4.33
N GLU A 412 13.81 3.87 -4.42
CA GLU A 412 14.81 3.56 -5.45
C GLU A 412 14.19 3.14 -6.79
N HIS A 413 12.87 2.91 -6.86
CA HIS A 413 12.21 2.41 -8.06
C HIS A 413 12.35 3.41 -9.22
N ASN A 414 12.90 2.97 -10.35
CA ASN A 414 13.16 3.85 -11.48
C ASN A 414 11.89 4.12 -12.29
N VAL A 415 11.66 5.40 -12.57
CA VAL A 415 10.57 5.94 -13.36
C VAL A 415 11.15 6.60 -14.60
N LEU A 416 10.52 6.41 -15.76
CA LEU A 416 10.93 7.09 -16.98
C LEU A 416 10.47 8.56 -16.90
N ARG A 417 11.43 9.49 -16.97
CA ARG A 417 11.21 10.91 -16.70
C ARG A 417 11.81 11.81 -17.79
N VAL A 418 11.12 12.91 -18.09
CA VAL A 418 11.61 14.04 -18.91
C VAL A 418 11.55 15.34 -18.11
N ILE A 419 12.62 16.15 -18.18
CA ILE A 419 12.62 17.51 -17.64
C ILE A 419 12.11 18.47 -18.71
N ARG A 420 11.28 19.43 -18.30
CA ARG A 420 10.96 20.60 -19.13
C ARG A 420 11.56 21.87 -18.54
N LYS A 421 12.18 22.69 -19.39
CA LYS A 421 12.66 24.03 -19.04
C LYS A 421 11.89 25.09 -19.81
N ARG A 422 11.38 26.09 -19.10
CA ARG A 422 10.69 27.25 -19.69
C ARG A 422 11.72 28.33 -20.01
N HIS A 423 11.73 28.81 -21.24
CA HIS A 423 12.43 30.01 -21.64
C HIS A 423 11.41 31.12 -21.88
N SER A 424 11.68 32.31 -21.34
CA SER A 424 10.83 33.48 -21.53
C SER A 424 11.60 34.50 -22.35
N LEU A 425 11.08 34.81 -23.53
CA LEU A 425 11.57 35.89 -24.39
C LEU A 425 10.69 37.11 -24.16
N HIS A 426 11.32 38.19 -23.67
CA HIS A 426 10.68 39.48 -23.45
C HIS A 426 11.09 40.43 -24.56
N THR A 427 10.15 40.77 -25.44
CA THR A 427 10.29 41.86 -26.41
C THR A 427 9.34 42.99 -26.04
N ARG A 428 9.64 44.25 -26.44
CA ARG A 428 8.77 45.40 -26.20
C ARG A 428 7.37 45.11 -26.76
N GLY A 429 6.44 44.78 -25.88
CA GLY A 429 5.03 44.52 -26.19
C GLY A 429 4.58 43.05 -26.20
N THR A 430 5.46 42.05 -26.13
CA THR A 430 5.03 40.63 -26.09
C THR A 430 5.93 39.75 -25.22
N ASN A 431 5.33 38.97 -24.32
CA ASN A 431 5.99 37.87 -23.61
C ASN A 431 5.74 36.57 -24.36
N ARG A 432 6.78 35.97 -24.93
CA ARG A 432 6.71 34.62 -25.51
C ARG A 432 7.38 33.64 -24.55
N HIS A 433 6.70 32.53 -24.27
CA HIS A 433 7.28 31.43 -23.51
C HIS A 433 7.45 30.24 -24.44
N CYS A 434 8.65 29.64 -24.47
CA CYS A 434 8.88 28.36 -25.12
C CYS A 434 9.38 27.34 -24.10
N TRP A 435 9.11 26.07 -24.36
CA TRP A 435 9.57 24.97 -23.52
C TRP A 435 10.59 24.14 -24.29
N THR A 436 11.64 23.72 -23.61
CA THR A 436 12.59 22.72 -24.09
C THR A 436 12.46 21.48 -23.22
N TYR A 437 12.59 20.31 -23.82
CA TYR A 437 12.42 19.02 -23.16
C TYR A 437 13.74 18.24 -23.23
N SER A 438 14.12 17.57 -22.15
CA SER A 438 15.22 16.62 -22.17
C SER A 438 14.82 15.35 -22.92
N GLN A 439 15.81 14.52 -23.27
CA GLN A 439 15.53 13.13 -23.63
C GLN A 439 14.97 12.36 -22.42
N PRO A 440 14.17 11.30 -22.63
CA PRO A 440 13.73 10.42 -21.56
C PRO A 440 14.91 9.76 -20.85
N GLU A 441 14.90 9.77 -19.52
CA GLU A 441 15.89 9.05 -18.71
C GLU A 441 15.24 8.33 -17.53
N TRP A 442 15.88 7.26 -17.07
CA TRP A 442 15.45 6.53 -15.89
C TRP A 442 15.94 7.22 -14.62
N VAL A 443 15.01 7.56 -13.73
CA VAL A 443 15.30 8.28 -12.49
C VAL A 443 14.62 7.58 -11.33
N ALA A 444 15.32 7.41 -10.21
CA ALA A 444 14.74 6.85 -9.00
C ALA A 444 13.57 7.73 -8.50
N ALA A 445 12.50 7.11 -8.01
CA ALA A 445 11.29 7.81 -7.59
C ALA A 445 11.57 8.91 -6.56
N LYS A 446 12.52 8.69 -5.64
CA LYS A 446 12.95 9.69 -4.64
C LYS A 446 13.56 10.97 -5.22
N ASN A 447 14.07 10.91 -6.45
CA ASN A 447 14.70 12.04 -7.14
C ASN A 447 13.73 12.77 -8.07
N LEU A 448 12.47 12.32 -8.15
CA LEU A 448 11.45 13.01 -8.92
C LEU A 448 10.99 14.27 -8.20
N SER A 449 10.83 15.34 -8.96
CA SER A 449 10.36 16.63 -8.46
C SER A 449 9.01 17.01 -9.04
N THR A 450 8.27 17.84 -8.31
CA THR A 450 7.02 18.43 -8.83
C THR A 450 7.33 19.22 -10.10
N GLY A 451 6.58 18.96 -11.18
CA GLY A 451 6.79 19.58 -12.48
C GLY A 451 7.60 18.77 -13.49
N ASP A 452 8.35 17.75 -13.05
CA ASP A 452 8.94 16.74 -13.93
C ASP A 452 7.84 16.03 -14.73
N LEU A 453 8.15 15.52 -15.91
CA LEU A 453 7.20 14.81 -16.75
C LEU A 453 7.43 13.30 -16.62
N VAL A 454 6.41 12.57 -16.16
CA VAL A 454 6.35 11.10 -16.26
C VAL A 454 5.61 10.70 -17.53
N LEU A 455 5.98 9.55 -18.09
CA LEU A 455 5.54 9.15 -19.42
C LEU A 455 4.51 8.03 -19.34
N PHE A 456 3.51 8.07 -20.22
CA PHE A 456 2.60 6.95 -20.49
C PHE A 456 2.68 6.59 -21.98
N PRO A 457 2.90 5.33 -22.36
CA PRO A 457 3.11 4.95 -23.75
C PRO A 457 1.81 5.00 -24.55
N ARG A 458 1.94 5.36 -25.83
CA ARG A 458 0.85 5.38 -26.79
C ARG A 458 0.87 4.06 -27.57
N ILE A 459 -0.10 3.20 -27.28
CA ILE A 459 -0.19 1.84 -27.86
C ILE A 459 -0.18 1.91 -29.40
N LYS A 460 0.87 1.34 -30.03
CA LYS A 460 1.04 1.35 -31.49
C LYS A 460 0.58 0.07 -32.17
N GLU A 461 0.46 -1.02 -31.42
CA GLU A 461 0.05 -2.31 -31.96
C GLU A 461 -1.39 -2.25 -32.51
N GLU A 462 -1.57 -2.71 -33.75
CA GLU A 462 -2.87 -2.79 -34.43
C GLU A 462 -3.07 -4.17 -35.05
N HIS A 463 -4.23 -4.79 -34.81
CA HIS A 463 -4.61 -6.09 -35.35
C HIS A 463 -5.85 -5.92 -36.23
N ASN A 464 -5.87 -6.61 -37.37
CA ASN A 464 -7.03 -6.63 -38.26
C ASN A 464 -8.07 -7.66 -37.78
N LEU A 465 -8.79 -7.33 -36.71
CA LEU A 465 -9.84 -8.17 -36.16
C LEU A 465 -11.18 -7.86 -36.85
N GLN A 466 -11.75 -8.84 -37.55
CA GLN A 466 -13.01 -8.66 -38.30
C GLN A 466 -14.24 -9.18 -37.56
N CYS A 467 -14.10 -10.13 -36.66
CA CYS A 467 -15.20 -10.70 -35.89
C CYS A 467 -14.75 -11.12 -34.49
N ILE A 468 -15.72 -11.34 -33.60
CA ILE A 468 -15.53 -11.94 -32.28
C ILE A 468 -16.25 -13.28 -32.26
N ASP A 469 -15.55 -14.35 -31.92
CA ASP A 469 -16.16 -15.67 -31.75
C ASP A 469 -17.14 -15.67 -30.57
N LEU A 470 -18.32 -16.22 -30.81
CA LEU A 470 -19.35 -16.36 -29.79
C LEU A 470 -19.16 -17.69 -29.06
N SER A 471 -19.36 -17.68 -27.74
CA SER A 471 -19.33 -18.89 -26.92
C SER A 471 -20.19 -20.03 -27.50
N GLU A 472 -19.76 -21.28 -27.33
CA GLU A 472 -20.58 -22.42 -27.73
C GLU A 472 -21.89 -22.46 -26.94
N GLN A 473 -22.94 -23.02 -27.54
CA GLN A 473 -24.23 -23.13 -26.84
C GLN A 473 -24.12 -24.10 -25.66
N GLY A 474 -24.05 -23.54 -24.46
CA GLY A 474 -24.04 -24.32 -23.22
C GLY A 474 -25.38 -25.04 -22.94
N PRO A 475 -25.35 -26.07 -22.08
CA PRO A 475 -26.56 -26.79 -21.66
C PRO A 475 -27.58 -25.86 -20.99
N LEU A 476 -28.87 -26.12 -21.21
CA LEU A 476 -29.99 -25.54 -20.49
C LEU A 476 -30.02 -26.17 -19.09
N SER A 477 -30.01 -25.37 -18.04
CA SER A 477 -30.04 -25.84 -16.65
C SER A 477 -31.13 -25.13 -15.86
N ASN A 478 -31.84 -25.88 -15.02
CA ASN A 478 -32.82 -25.35 -14.05
C ASN A 478 -32.40 -25.73 -12.62
N GLN A 479 -33.26 -25.45 -11.65
CA GLN A 479 -33.02 -25.76 -10.22
C GLN A 479 -32.85 -27.27 -9.91
N TYR A 480 -33.05 -28.16 -10.88
CA TYR A 480 -32.93 -29.61 -10.77
C TYR A 480 -31.75 -30.20 -11.58
N GLY A 481 -30.94 -29.36 -12.24
CA GLY A 481 -29.78 -29.80 -13.03
C GLY A 481 -29.86 -29.41 -14.51
N VAL A 482 -29.06 -30.08 -15.36
CA VAL A 482 -29.01 -29.87 -16.82
C VAL A 482 -30.20 -30.58 -17.48
N VAL A 483 -31.04 -29.83 -18.19
CA VAL A 483 -32.33 -30.25 -18.76
C VAL A 483 -32.34 -30.35 -20.29
N GLY A 484 -31.24 -29.99 -20.98
CA GLY A 484 -31.13 -30.08 -22.45
C GLY A 484 -30.12 -29.11 -23.06
N LYS A 485 -30.17 -28.85 -24.37
CA LYS A 485 -29.44 -27.75 -25.03
C LYS A 485 -30.32 -26.50 -25.09
N HIS A 486 -29.75 -25.33 -24.83
CA HIS A 486 -30.52 -24.08 -24.91
C HIS A 486 -30.84 -23.73 -26.36
N TRP A 487 -32.11 -23.52 -26.70
CA TRP A 487 -32.47 -22.94 -27.99
C TRP A 487 -32.01 -21.48 -28.01
N SER A 488 -30.89 -21.18 -28.66
CA SER A 488 -30.53 -19.80 -28.97
C SER A 488 -31.22 -19.39 -30.27
N ARG A 489 -31.86 -18.22 -30.30
CA ARG A 489 -32.32 -17.63 -31.56
C ARG A 489 -31.16 -17.16 -32.43
N LEU A 490 -30.00 -16.91 -31.81
CA LEU A 490 -28.79 -16.51 -32.49
C LEU A 490 -28.20 -17.72 -33.23
N LYS A 491 -28.15 -17.66 -34.56
CA LYS A 491 -27.63 -18.72 -35.45
C LYS A 491 -26.31 -18.32 -36.13
N ILE A 492 -25.52 -17.47 -35.48
CA ILE A 492 -24.21 -17.04 -35.95
C ILE A 492 -23.13 -17.59 -35.01
N ALA A 493 -22.00 -18.00 -35.56
CA ALA A 493 -20.86 -18.51 -34.78
C ALA A 493 -19.93 -17.38 -34.30
N SER A 494 -19.89 -16.28 -35.05
CA SER A 494 -19.08 -15.10 -34.72
C SER A 494 -19.87 -13.83 -34.98
N LEU A 495 -19.53 -12.76 -34.25
CA LEU A 495 -20.12 -11.44 -34.36
C LEU A 495 -19.19 -10.54 -35.19
N GLU A 496 -19.65 -10.13 -36.36
CA GLU A 496 -18.90 -9.23 -37.24
C GLU A 496 -18.74 -7.83 -36.62
N LEU A 497 -17.51 -7.31 -36.62
CA LEU A 497 -17.12 -6.02 -36.05
C LEU A 497 -17.38 -4.86 -37.01
N THR A 498 -18.62 -4.74 -37.46
CA THR A 498 -19.08 -3.58 -38.22
C THR A 498 -19.03 -2.30 -37.36
N PRO A 499 -18.99 -1.11 -37.96
CA PRO A 499 -19.12 0.16 -37.23
C PRO A 499 -20.31 0.20 -36.26
N GLN A 500 -21.44 -0.37 -36.66
CA GLN A 500 -22.64 -0.46 -35.83
C GLN A 500 -22.44 -1.41 -34.64
N THR A 501 -21.86 -2.59 -34.86
CA THR A 501 -21.54 -3.54 -33.79
C THR A 501 -20.59 -2.93 -32.77
N LEU A 502 -19.52 -2.25 -33.21
CA LEU A 502 -18.54 -1.61 -32.32
C LEU A 502 -19.19 -0.51 -31.47
N GLU A 503 -20.07 0.31 -32.05
CA GLU A 503 -20.85 1.29 -31.28
C GLU A 503 -21.78 0.64 -30.26
N VAL A 504 -22.44 -0.47 -30.59
CA VAL A 504 -23.29 -1.19 -29.64
C VAL A 504 -22.47 -1.84 -28.52
N LEU A 505 -21.28 -2.39 -28.82
CA LEU A 505 -20.36 -2.88 -27.79
C LEU A 505 -19.92 -1.75 -26.85
N GLY A 506 -19.62 -0.57 -27.40
CA GLY A 506 -19.36 0.63 -26.60
C GLY A 506 -20.54 1.02 -25.72
N LEU A 507 -21.76 1.02 -26.26
CA LEU A 507 -22.97 1.30 -25.52
C LEU A 507 -23.26 0.23 -24.46
N PHE A 508 -22.88 -1.03 -24.70
CA PHE A 508 -22.99 -2.10 -23.71
C PHE A 508 -22.04 -1.86 -22.53
N LEU A 509 -20.83 -1.35 -22.79
CA LEU A 509 -19.91 -0.93 -21.72
C LEU A 509 -20.46 0.24 -20.89
N ALA A 510 -21.29 1.11 -21.46
CA ALA A 510 -21.97 2.15 -20.71
C ALA A 510 -23.22 1.61 -19.97
N GLU A 511 -24.22 1.18 -20.73
CA GLU A 511 -25.60 0.95 -20.27
C GLU A 511 -26.03 -0.52 -20.28
N GLY A 512 -25.16 -1.39 -20.80
CA GLY A 512 -25.41 -2.82 -20.94
C GLY A 512 -25.16 -3.64 -19.68
N TYR A 513 -25.88 -4.75 -19.55
CA TYR A 513 -25.68 -5.79 -18.55
C TYR A 513 -26.28 -7.12 -19.00
N THR A 514 -25.85 -8.22 -18.38
CA THR A 514 -26.37 -9.56 -18.69
C THR A 514 -27.18 -10.14 -17.53
N GLY A 515 -28.28 -10.82 -17.84
CA GLY A 515 -29.09 -11.56 -16.88
C GLY A 515 -28.60 -12.99 -16.66
N ARG A 516 -29.03 -13.61 -15.55
CA ARG A 516 -28.65 -15.00 -15.19
C ARG A 516 -29.19 -16.05 -16.17
N GLN A 517 -30.27 -15.76 -16.90
CA GLN A 517 -30.91 -16.70 -17.82
C GLN A 517 -30.58 -16.38 -19.30
N GLY A 518 -29.42 -15.78 -19.57
CA GLY A 518 -29.00 -15.47 -20.93
C GLY A 518 -29.69 -14.25 -21.55
N GLN A 519 -30.19 -13.32 -20.74
CA GLN A 519 -30.67 -12.03 -21.25
C GLN A 519 -29.50 -11.08 -21.52
N VAL A 520 -29.52 -10.41 -22.65
CA VAL A 520 -28.70 -9.22 -22.93
C VAL A 520 -29.62 -8.02 -22.81
N MET A 521 -29.24 -7.04 -21.97
CA MET A 521 -30.10 -5.90 -21.68
C MET A 521 -29.33 -4.58 -21.70
N PHE A 522 -30.03 -3.52 -22.08
CA PHE A 522 -29.57 -2.13 -22.04
C PHE A 522 -30.57 -1.32 -21.24
N ALA A 523 -30.11 -0.62 -20.20
CA ALA A 523 -30.94 0.31 -19.44
C ALA A 523 -30.76 1.72 -20.01
N LEU A 524 -31.83 2.34 -20.49
CA LEU A 524 -31.81 3.67 -21.10
C LEU A 524 -32.88 4.56 -20.49
N ASN A 525 -32.84 5.86 -20.77
CA ASN A 525 -33.94 6.76 -20.47
C ASN A 525 -35.07 6.61 -21.51
N THR A 526 -36.33 6.73 -21.10
CA THR A 526 -37.48 6.69 -22.03
C THR A 526 -37.43 7.77 -23.13
N LYS A 527 -36.69 8.87 -22.89
CA LYS A 527 -36.48 9.97 -23.85
C LYS A 527 -35.40 9.67 -24.90
N GLU A 528 -34.59 8.63 -24.72
CA GLU A 528 -33.51 8.25 -25.64
C GLU A 528 -34.03 7.33 -26.75
N THR A 529 -35.00 7.84 -27.52
CA THR A 529 -35.68 7.09 -28.58
C THR A 529 -34.74 6.69 -29.71
N GLU A 530 -33.77 7.55 -30.07
CA GLU A 530 -32.77 7.25 -31.11
C GLU A 530 -31.87 6.06 -30.71
N LEU A 531 -31.35 6.06 -29.47
CA LEU A 531 -30.55 4.94 -28.95
C LEU A 531 -31.40 3.67 -28.83
N THR A 532 -32.67 3.83 -28.45
CA THR A 532 -33.62 2.71 -28.41
C THR A 532 -33.70 2.02 -29.77
N SER A 533 -34.02 2.78 -30.82
CA SER A 533 -34.12 2.28 -32.19
C SER A 533 -32.80 1.70 -32.69
N PHE A 534 -31.68 2.33 -32.36
CA PHE A 534 -30.35 1.87 -32.77
C PHE A 534 -30.02 0.47 -32.23
N VAL A 535 -30.26 0.24 -30.94
CA VAL A 535 -30.01 -1.07 -30.30
C VAL A 535 -31.02 -2.12 -30.75
N THR A 536 -32.31 -1.78 -30.86
CA THR A 536 -33.32 -2.75 -31.34
C THR A 536 -33.07 -3.17 -32.78
N ASN A 537 -32.65 -2.25 -33.64
CA ASN A 537 -32.30 -2.56 -35.02
C ASN A 537 -31.09 -3.49 -35.08
N TRP A 538 -30.01 -3.18 -34.35
CA TRP A 538 -28.84 -4.05 -34.31
C TRP A 538 -29.16 -5.47 -33.80
N LEU A 539 -29.93 -5.57 -32.69
CA LEU A 539 -30.38 -6.86 -32.16
C LEU A 539 -31.19 -7.65 -33.20
N THR A 540 -32.02 -6.97 -33.98
CA THR A 540 -32.80 -7.58 -35.07
C THR A 540 -31.92 -8.04 -36.23
N THR A 541 -30.95 -7.22 -36.64
CA THR A 541 -29.98 -7.53 -37.70
C THR A 541 -29.17 -8.78 -37.40
N ILE A 542 -28.74 -8.97 -36.15
CA ILE A 542 -28.01 -10.19 -35.74
C ILE A 542 -28.93 -11.40 -35.51
N GLY A 543 -30.25 -11.28 -35.75
CA GLY A 543 -31.21 -12.38 -35.66
C GLY A 543 -31.91 -12.57 -34.31
N LEU A 544 -31.82 -11.60 -33.40
CA LEU A 544 -32.54 -11.61 -32.12
C LEU A 544 -33.86 -10.85 -32.22
N ARG A 545 -34.79 -11.16 -31.29
CA ARG A 545 -36.03 -10.39 -31.14
C ARG A 545 -35.95 -9.55 -29.87
N PRO A 546 -35.74 -8.23 -29.97
CA PRO A 546 -35.72 -7.35 -28.80
C PRO A 546 -37.13 -7.08 -28.29
N SER A 547 -37.28 -6.96 -26.97
CA SER A 547 -38.44 -6.41 -26.28
C SER A 547 -38.04 -5.12 -25.57
N VAL A 548 -38.86 -4.08 -25.68
CA VAL A 548 -38.67 -2.81 -24.97
C VAL A 548 -39.67 -2.73 -23.83
N ILE A 549 -39.16 -2.53 -22.61
CA ILE A 549 -39.96 -2.51 -21.38
C ILE A 549 -39.74 -1.17 -20.70
N ASP A 550 -40.79 -0.38 -20.57
CA ASP A 550 -40.76 0.89 -19.85
C ASP A 550 -41.25 0.69 -18.40
N SER A 551 -40.65 1.43 -17.47
CA SER A 551 -40.96 1.40 -16.05
C SER A 551 -41.07 2.81 -15.49
N GLU A 552 -41.52 2.94 -14.24
CA GLU A 552 -41.65 4.24 -13.57
C GLU A 552 -40.32 5.03 -13.57
N ARG A 553 -40.43 6.37 -13.49
CA ARG A 553 -39.28 7.31 -13.45
C ARG A 553 -38.43 7.36 -14.72
N HIS A 554 -39.07 7.28 -15.90
CA HIS A 554 -38.41 7.42 -17.20
C HIS A 554 -37.32 6.38 -17.49
N ARG A 555 -37.45 5.17 -16.95
CA ARG A 555 -36.50 4.07 -17.18
C ARG A 555 -37.05 3.11 -18.23
N ARG A 556 -36.27 2.88 -19.28
CA ARG A 556 -36.50 1.92 -20.36
C ARG A 556 -35.47 0.80 -20.30
N VAL A 557 -35.88 -0.44 -20.53
CA VAL A 557 -34.98 -1.58 -20.67
C VAL A 557 -35.24 -2.27 -22.00
N ILE A 558 -34.21 -2.32 -22.85
CA ILE A 558 -34.21 -3.15 -24.05
C ILE A 558 -33.66 -4.50 -23.65
N ARG A 559 -34.37 -5.57 -23.98
CA ARG A 559 -34.02 -6.95 -23.61
C ARG A 559 -34.08 -7.85 -24.84
N ALA A 560 -33.05 -8.66 -25.04
CA ALA A 560 -33.08 -9.80 -25.95
C ALA A 560 -32.56 -11.06 -25.23
N CYS A 561 -33.10 -12.23 -25.58
CA CYS A 561 -32.68 -13.50 -25.00
C CYS A 561 -31.72 -14.22 -25.94
N SER A 562 -30.46 -14.34 -25.54
CA SER A 562 -29.42 -15.13 -26.19
C SER A 562 -28.36 -15.51 -25.16
N LYS A 563 -28.38 -16.76 -24.70
CA LYS A 563 -27.42 -17.28 -23.72
C LYS A 563 -25.98 -17.16 -24.25
N GLN A 564 -25.77 -17.57 -25.50
CA GLN A 564 -24.51 -17.43 -26.22
C GLN A 564 -23.99 -15.99 -26.26
N LEU A 565 -24.80 -15.00 -26.62
CA LEU A 565 -24.35 -13.60 -26.64
C LEU A 565 -24.10 -13.06 -25.23
N ALA A 566 -24.95 -13.43 -24.26
CA ALA A 566 -24.80 -13.00 -22.88
C ALA A 566 -23.53 -13.55 -22.22
N GLU A 567 -23.20 -14.83 -22.44
CA GLU A 567 -21.96 -15.45 -21.93
C GLU A 567 -20.73 -14.82 -22.58
N THR A 568 -20.76 -14.62 -23.91
CA THR A 568 -19.69 -13.92 -24.63
C THR A 568 -19.48 -12.51 -24.10
N LEU A 569 -20.54 -11.70 -23.98
CA LEU A 569 -20.43 -10.34 -23.46
C LEU A 569 -20.00 -10.30 -21.99
N ARG A 570 -20.41 -11.29 -21.17
CA ARG A 570 -19.97 -11.39 -19.78
C ARG A 570 -18.47 -11.70 -19.68
N ALA A 571 -17.99 -12.65 -20.48
CA ALA A 571 -16.58 -13.03 -20.53
C ALA A 571 -15.70 -11.88 -21.05
N LEU A 572 -16.17 -11.15 -22.06
CA LEU A 572 -15.41 -10.06 -22.68
C LEU A 572 -15.49 -8.74 -21.89
N CYS A 573 -16.70 -8.35 -21.49
CA CYS A 573 -16.98 -7.02 -20.95
C CYS A 573 -17.20 -7.00 -19.43
N GLY A 574 -17.38 -8.15 -18.76
CA GLY A 574 -17.73 -8.24 -17.33
C GLY A 574 -19.24 -8.32 -17.06
N GLN A 575 -19.63 -8.76 -15.85
CA GLN A 575 -21.04 -9.00 -15.52
C GLN A 575 -21.74 -7.77 -14.93
N GLY A 576 -21.05 -7.01 -14.08
CA GLY A 576 -21.60 -5.86 -13.35
C GLY A 576 -20.82 -4.57 -13.58
N ALA A 577 -21.39 -3.44 -13.13
CA ALA A 577 -20.83 -2.10 -13.33
C ALA A 577 -19.37 -1.93 -12.85
N VAL A 578 -18.95 -2.65 -11.80
CA VAL A 578 -17.58 -2.59 -11.24
C VAL A 578 -16.60 -3.44 -12.06
N GLU A 579 -17.08 -4.52 -12.66
CA GLU A 579 -16.28 -5.47 -13.45
C GLU A 579 -16.19 -5.08 -14.93
N LYS A 580 -16.91 -4.02 -15.33
CA LYS A 580 -16.92 -3.57 -16.71
C LYS A 580 -15.50 -3.31 -17.20
N ARG A 581 -15.18 -3.77 -18.41
CA ARG A 581 -13.86 -3.62 -19.03
C ARG A 581 -14.00 -3.60 -20.55
N ILE A 582 -13.17 -2.82 -21.23
CA ILE A 582 -13.03 -2.91 -22.69
C ILE A 582 -12.39 -4.27 -22.98
N PRO A 583 -12.99 -5.11 -23.84
CA PRO A 583 -12.37 -6.37 -24.24
C PRO A 583 -10.99 -6.11 -24.82
N HIS A 584 -9.98 -6.82 -24.32
CA HIS A 584 -8.58 -6.52 -24.63
C HIS A 584 -8.27 -6.57 -26.12
N GLN A 585 -8.89 -7.50 -26.85
CA GLN A 585 -8.77 -7.61 -28.31
C GLN A 585 -9.21 -6.32 -29.04
N LEU A 586 -10.17 -5.55 -28.48
CA LEU A 586 -10.63 -4.30 -29.10
C LEU A 586 -9.61 -3.16 -28.94
N VAL A 587 -8.70 -3.24 -27.98
CA VAL A 587 -7.65 -2.22 -27.76
C VAL A 587 -6.68 -2.16 -28.96
N TYR A 588 -6.50 -3.28 -29.66
CA TYR A 588 -5.67 -3.39 -30.86
C TYR A 588 -6.40 -3.02 -32.15
N LEU A 589 -7.68 -2.64 -32.12
CA LEU A 589 -8.35 -2.25 -33.37
C LEU A 589 -7.68 -1.02 -34.00
N PRO A 590 -7.68 -0.91 -35.34
CA PRO A 590 -7.29 0.31 -36.02
C PRO A 590 -8.07 1.50 -35.47
N ASN A 591 -7.41 2.66 -35.35
CA ASN A 591 -7.98 3.85 -34.70
C ASN A 591 -9.38 4.25 -35.22
N LYS A 592 -9.67 4.05 -36.51
CA LYS A 592 -10.99 4.32 -37.10
C LYS A 592 -12.09 3.42 -36.53
N GLN A 593 -11.81 2.14 -36.32
CA GLN A 593 -12.74 1.18 -35.74
C GLN A 593 -12.88 1.41 -34.23
N LEU A 594 -11.77 1.61 -33.52
CA LEU A 594 -11.77 1.87 -32.08
C LEU A 594 -12.57 3.14 -31.71
N ALA A 595 -12.59 4.15 -32.58
CA ALA A 595 -13.41 5.35 -32.42
C ALA A 595 -14.92 5.05 -32.31
N HIS A 596 -15.42 3.99 -32.95
CA HIS A 596 -16.83 3.57 -32.84
C HIS A 596 -17.15 3.03 -31.44
N VAL A 597 -16.24 2.24 -30.85
CA VAL A 597 -16.41 1.78 -29.45
C VAL A 597 -16.48 2.97 -28.50
N VAL A 598 -15.55 3.92 -28.63
CA VAL A 598 -15.54 5.13 -27.78
C VAL A 598 -16.80 5.99 -27.99
N ARG A 599 -17.29 6.13 -29.24
CA ARG A 599 -18.55 6.83 -29.51
C ARG A 599 -19.72 6.16 -28.81
N GLY A 600 -19.83 4.83 -28.90
CA GLY A 600 -20.86 4.06 -28.22
C GLY A 600 -20.87 4.28 -26.71
N MET A 601 -19.69 4.26 -26.09
CA MET A 601 -19.53 4.55 -24.66
C MET A 601 -20.03 5.96 -24.31
N TRP A 602 -19.66 6.97 -25.11
CA TRP A 602 -20.06 8.35 -24.87
C TRP A 602 -21.56 8.61 -25.11
N ARG A 603 -22.20 7.86 -26.01
CA ARG A 603 -23.64 7.96 -26.25
C ARG A 603 -24.48 7.45 -25.07
N GLY A 604 -23.92 6.58 -24.21
CA GLY A 604 -24.56 6.14 -22.97
C GLY A 604 -24.20 7.05 -21.79
N ASP A 605 -23.04 6.83 -21.18
CA ASP A 605 -22.64 7.51 -19.93
C ASP A 605 -21.85 8.82 -20.14
N GLY A 606 -21.68 9.26 -21.38
CA GLY A 606 -20.87 10.43 -21.71
C GLY A 606 -21.64 11.74 -21.63
N ASP A 607 -21.00 12.80 -21.14
CA ASP A 607 -21.53 14.15 -21.18
C ASP A 607 -20.53 15.15 -21.79
N VAL A 608 -21.05 16.16 -22.49
CA VAL A 608 -20.26 17.25 -23.06
C VAL A 608 -20.80 18.56 -22.52
N THR A 609 -19.98 19.29 -21.77
CA THR A 609 -20.38 20.61 -21.25
C THR A 609 -19.91 21.71 -22.19
N GLU A 610 -20.85 22.47 -22.75
CA GLU A 610 -20.57 23.60 -23.64
C GLU A 610 -20.26 24.91 -22.89
N SER A 611 -20.68 25.06 -21.62
CA SER A 611 -20.44 26.25 -20.81
C SER A 611 -19.32 26.09 -19.77
N GLY A 612 -18.52 27.13 -19.58
CA GLY A 612 -17.47 27.22 -18.54
C GLY A 612 -16.14 26.55 -18.88
N ALA A 613 -16.06 25.22 -18.75
CA ALA A 613 -14.80 24.45 -18.75
C ALA A 613 -14.50 23.68 -20.06
N ARG A 614 -15.45 23.59 -20.99
CA ARG A 614 -15.32 22.90 -22.29
C ARG A 614 -14.67 21.52 -22.17
N THR A 615 -15.44 20.52 -21.76
CA THR A 615 -14.93 19.17 -21.48
C THR A 615 -15.96 18.10 -21.87
N ALA A 616 -15.49 17.03 -22.54
CA ALA A 616 -16.21 15.77 -22.67
C ALA A 616 -15.79 14.86 -21.52
N ARG A 617 -16.76 14.33 -20.75
CA ARG A 617 -16.52 13.46 -19.58
C ARG A 617 -17.26 12.14 -19.79
N TYR A 618 -16.69 11.08 -19.24
CA TYR A 618 -17.27 9.75 -19.14
C TYR A 618 -17.07 9.27 -17.71
N SER A 619 -18.13 8.87 -17.02
CA SER A 619 -18.06 8.47 -15.61
C SER A 619 -18.41 7.00 -15.41
N THR A 620 -17.65 6.31 -14.56
CA THR A 620 -17.86 4.89 -14.27
C THR A 620 -17.43 4.55 -12.85
N VAL A 621 -18.01 3.50 -12.28
CA VAL A 621 -17.56 2.90 -11.00
C VAL A 621 -16.53 1.79 -11.20
N SER A 622 -16.27 1.38 -12.46
CA SER A 622 -15.18 0.45 -12.78
C SER A 622 -13.87 1.20 -12.93
N ARG A 623 -12.95 0.96 -11.99
CA ARG A 623 -11.58 1.48 -12.04
C ARG A 623 -10.82 0.96 -13.27
N GLY A 624 -10.98 -0.33 -13.60
CA GLY A 624 -10.38 -0.98 -14.76
C GLY A 624 -10.83 -0.36 -16.07
N LEU A 625 -12.14 -0.15 -16.24
CA LEU A 625 -12.71 0.51 -17.43
C LEU A 625 -12.18 1.93 -17.59
N ALA A 626 -12.12 2.71 -16.51
CA ALA A 626 -11.61 4.07 -16.55
C ALA A 626 -10.15 4.12 -17.02
N LYS A 627 -9.31 3.22 -16.49
CA LYS A 627 -7.89 3.10 -16.91
C LYS A 627 -7.77 2.66 -18.37
N GLN A 628 -8.51 1.65 -18.82
CA GLN A 628 -8.49 1.23 -20.22
C GLN A 628 -8.97 2.33 -21.16
N LEU A 629 -10.05 3.04 -20.81
CA LEU A 629 -10.56 4.14 -21.62
C LEU A 629 -9.53 5.28 -21.73
N PHE A 630 -8.81 5.60 -20.65
CA PHE A 630 -7.70 6.54 -20.71
C PHE A 630 -6.63 6.08 -21.72
N ALA A 631 -6.19 4.83 -21.66
CA ALA A 631 -5.19 4.30 -22.58
C ALA A 631 -5.67 4.32 -24.04
N VAL A 632 -6.94 3.96 -24.27
CA VAL A 632 -7.59 4.01 -25.59
C VAL A 632 -7.64 5.44 -26.14
N LEU A 633 -7.99 6.43 -25.32
CA LEU A 633 -8.00 7.83 -25.75
C LEU A 633 -6.60 8.35 -26.06
N VAL A 634 -5.58 7.93 -25.29
CA VAL A 634 -4.17 8.23 -25.58
C VAL A 634 -3.74 7.59 -26.91
N LYS A 635 -4.10 6.32 -27.16
CA LYS A 635 -3.89 5.64 -28.46
C LYS A 635 -4.48 6.44 -29.62
N LEU A 636 -5.73 6.89 -29.48
CA LEU A 636 -6.45 7.73 -30.44
C LEU A 636 -5.87 9.15 -30.60
N GLY A 637 -4.85 9.52 -29.81
CA GLY A 637 -4.16 10.80 -29.94
C GLY A 637 -4.79 11.93 -29.11
N TYR A 638 -5.58 11.61 -28.09
CA TYR A 638 -6.17 12.58 -27.17
C TYR A 638 -5.49 12.53 -25.79
N MET A 639 -5.19 13.70 -25.25
CA MET A 639 -4.69 13.85 -23.88
C MET A 639 -5.86 13.71 -22.91
N ALA A 640 -6.11 12.48 -22.47
CA ALA A 640 -7.15 12.14 -21.51
C ALA A 640 -6.73 12.48 -20.07
N THR A 641 -7.71 12.62 -19.19
CA THR A 641 -7.49 12.81 -17.75
C THR A 641 -8.39 11.88 -16.97
N ILE A 642 -7.87 11.18 -15.96
CA ILE A 642 -8.68 10.44 -14.99
C ILE A 642 -8.76 11.22 -13.68
N LYS A 643 -9.97 11.36 -13.14
CA LYS A 643 -10.23 11.86 -11.78
C LYS A 643 -11.03 10.85 -10.98
N ILE A 644 -10.86 10.86 -9.67
CA ILE A 644 -11.61 10.02 -8.73
C ILE A 644 -12.37 10.91 -7.75
N ASN A 645 -13.67 10.67 -7.61
CA ASN A 645 -14.49 11.19 -6.53
C ASN A 645 -14.74 10.04 -5.56
N ARG A 646 -14.18 10.15 -4.34
CA ARG A 646 -14.28 9.07 -3.34
C ARG A 646 -15.70 8.90 -2.83
N ALA A 647 -16.05 7.67 -2.45
CA ALA A 647 -17.30 7.35 -1.76
C ALA A 647 -17.49 8.25 -0.52
N GLY A 648 -18.73 8.67 -0.27
CA GLY A 648 -19.06 9.61 0.81
C GLY A 648 -20.30 10.46 0.54
N ILE A 649 -20.62 11.35 1.47
CA ILE A 649 -21.75 12.28 1.36
C ILE A 649 -21.27 13.56 0.69
N THR A 650 -21.82 13.88 -0.48
CA THR A 650 -21.66 15.20 -1.09
C THR A 650 -22.93 16.01 -0.90
N SER A 651 -22.81 17.29 -0.55
CA SER A 651 -23.96 18.21 -0.52
C SER A 651 -23.91 19.14 -1.71
N LYS A 652 -24.95 19.14 -2.54
CA LYS A 652 -25.11 20.15 -3.59
C LYS A 652 -26.54 20.69 -3.50
N GLN A 653 -26.68 22.01 -3.35
CA GLN A 653 -27.98 22.70 -3.23
C GLN A 653 -28.88 22.14 -2.10
N GLY A 654 -28.30 21.71 -0.97
CA GLY A 654 -29.06 21.24 0.20
C GLY A 654 -29.50 19.77 0.15
N LEU A 655 -29.27 19.05 -0.94
CA LEU A 655 -29.46 17.59 -1.01
C LEU A 655 -28.15 16.86 -0.65
N ALA A 656 -28.22 15.99 0.36
CA ALA A 656 -27.16 15.06 0.71
C ALA A 656 -27.21 13.83 -0.22
N ILE A 657 -26.23 13.71 -1.11
CA ILE A 657 -26.08 12.57 -2.02
C ILE A 657 -25.01 11.66 -1.45
N THR A 658 -25.40 10.45 -1.04
CA THR A 658 -24.47 9.44 -0.52
C THR A 658 -23.98 8.55 -1.66
N HIS A 659 -22.70 8.63 -1.99
CA HIS A 659 -22.05 7.72 -2.92
C HIS A 659 -21.51 6.51 -2.15
N LYS A 660 -22.00 5.30 -2.46
CA LYS A 660 -21.54 4.05 -1.83
C LYS A 660 -20.19 3.55 -2.36
N ARG A 661 -19.71 4.07 -3.49
CA ARG A 661 -18.51 3.63 -4.21
C ARG A 661 -17.79 4.82 -4.81
N ASP A 662 -16.51 4.64 -5.09
CA ASP A 662 -15.70 5.61 -5.82
C ASP A 662 -16.21 5.76 -7.26
N LEU A 663 -16.26 7.01 -7.73
CA LEU A 663 -16.66 7.36 -9.09
C LEU A 663 -15.42 7.87 -9.85
N TYR A 664 -15.08 7.19 -10.94
CA TYR A 664 -13.99 7.56 -11.82
C TYR A 664 -14.55 8.35 -13.00
N THR A 665 -13.95 9.49 -13.31
CA THR A 665 -14.31 10.31 -14.48
C THR A 665 -13.11 10.44 -15.40
N VAL A 666 -13.25 9.94 -16.63
CA VAL A 666 -12.29 10.13 -17.72
C VAL A 666 -12.74 11.31 -18.57
N SER A 667 -11.83 12.22 -18.92
CA SER A 667 -12.21 13.44 -19.64
C SER A 667 -11.23 13.89 -20.71
N VAL A 668 -11.76 14.48 -21.78
CA VAL A 668 -11.02 15.19 -22.83
C VAL A 668 -11.43 16.66 -22.78
N SER A 669 -10.45 17.54 -22.53
CA SER A 669 -10.67 18.99 -22.34
C SER A 669 -9.79 19.83 -23.28
N GLY A 670 -10.13 21.13 -23.40
CA GLY A 670 -9.29 22.12 -24.09
C GLY A 670 -9.43 22.12 -25.62
N LYS A 671 -8.38 22.55 -26.34
CA LYS A 671 -8.41 22.73 -27.82
C LYS A 671 -8.73 21.44 -28.60
N GLN A 672 -8.39 20.28 -28.05
CA GLN A 672 -8.67 18.97 -28.66
C GLN A 672 -10.15 18.56 -28.60
N LEU A 673 -10.98 19.24 -27.79
CA LEU A 673 -12.39 18.90 -27.64
C LEU A 673 -13.16 19.00 -28.97
N THR A 674 -12.93 20.07 -29.75
CA THR A 674 -13.56 20.24 -31.06
C THR A 674 -13.28 19.04 -31.97
N ARG A 675 -12.00 18.61 -31.99
CA ARG A 675 -11.57 17.44 -32.75
C ARG A 675 -12.19 16.16 -32.21
N PHE A 676 -12.32 16.01 -30.89
CA PHE A 676 -12.96 14.85 -30.28
C PHE A 676 -14.45 14.76 -30.63
N ILE A 677 -15.19 15.87 -30.53
CA ILE A 677 -16.62 15.94 -30.87
C ILE A 677 -16.84 15.66 -32.36
N SER A 678 -16.01 16.24 -33.23
CA SER A 678 -16.08 16.02 -34.68
C SER A 678 -15.70 14.58 -35.06
N ASP A 679 -14.50 14.13 -34.68
CA ASP A 679 -13.91 12.92 -35.26
C ASP A 679 -14.44 11.66 -34.58
N ILE A 680 -14.62 11.71 -33.26
CA ILE A 680 -15.10 10.59 -32.45
C ILE A 680 -16.61 10.65 -32.32
N LEU A 681 -17.20 11.73 -31.77
CA LEU A 681 -18.63 11.76 -31.45
C LEU A 681 -19.54 12.04 -32.66
N ARG A 682 -19.01 12.60 -33.76
CA ARG A 682 -19.75 12.97 -34.98
C ARG A 682 -20.94 13.91 -34.73
N VAL A 683 -20.85 14.74 -33.70
CA VAL A 683 -21.89 15.75 -33.39
C VAL A 683 -21.50 17.09 -34.04
N LYS A 684 -22.47 17.78 -34.66
CA LYS A 684 -22.26 19.13 -35.19
C LYS A 684 -22.03 20.10 -34.03
N SER A 685 -20.82 20.63 -33.89
CA SER A 685 -20.52 21.71 -32.94
C SER A 685 -20.14 22.99 -33.68
N ASN A 686 -20.58 24.15 -33.18
CA ASN A 686 -20.04 25.43 -33.61
C ASN A 686 -18.52 25.46 -33.36
N LYS A 687 -17.72 26.02 -34.29
CA LYS A 687 -16.27 26.20 -34.10
C LYS A 687 -16.05 26.97 -32.79
N PHE A 688 -15.45 26.32 -31.80
CA PHE A 688 -15.19 26.95 -30.51
C PHE A 688 -14.11 28.04 -30.66
N VAL A 689 -14.50 29.31 -30.61
CA VAL A 689 -13.56 30.44 -30.54
C VAL A 689 -13.04 30.57 -29.10
N GLY A 690 -11.73 30.42 -28.87
CA GLY A 690 -11.12 30.67 -27.55
C GLY A 690 -9.73 30.05 -27.32
N ASN A 691 -8.88 30.76 -26.57
CA ASN A 691 -7.42 30.56 -26.52
C ASN A 691 -6.87 29.85 -25.27
N ARG A 692 -7.69 29.27 -24.38
CA ARG A 692 -7.20 28.68 -23.13
C ARG A 692 -6.58 27.30 -23.35
N GLU A 693 -5.26 27.23 -23.37
CA GLU A 693 -4.49 26.00 -23.18
C GLU A 693 -4.58 25.55 -21.72
N PHE A 694 -5.40 24.54 -21.45
CA PHE A 694 -5.43 23.87 -20.14
C PHE A 694 -4.43 22.70 -20.03
N ASN A 695 -3.74 22.38 -21.13
CA ASN A 695 -2.90 21.19 -21.21
C ASN A 695 -1.51 21.48 -20.65
N ARG A 696 -1.32 21.14 -19.38
CA ARG A 696 -0.01 21.17 -18.71
C ARG A 696 0.96 20.11 -19.24
N GLY A 697 0.46 19.10 -19.96
CA GLY A 697 1.23 18.02 -20.59
C GLY A 697 1.16 18.09 -22.11
N TYR A 698 1.87 17.17 -22.75
CA TYR A 698 2.01 17.08 -24.20
C TYR A 698 1.97 15.62 -24.65
N LEU A 699 1.53 15.36 -25.88
CA LEU A 699 1.41 14.02 -26.46
C LEU A 699 2.08 14.03 -27.84
N ASP A 700 2.99 13.09 -28.08
CA ASP A 700 3.62 12.89 -29.38
C ASP A 700 3.18 11.55 -30.03
N SER A 701 4.01 11.02 -30.94
CA SER A 701 3.79 9.74 -31.60
C SER A 701 3.92 8.54 -30.67
N ASP A 702 4.64 8.66 -29.56
CA ASP A 702 5.11 7.55 -28.73
C ASP A 702 4.61 7.66 -27.29
N TYR A 703 4.56 8.86 -26.70
CA TYR A 703 4.29 9.03 -25.28
C TYR A 703 3.35 10.20 -25.00
N TYR A 704 2.55 10.02 -23.96
CA TYR A 704 1.88 11.07 -23.24
C TYR A 704 2.74 11.53 -22.05
N TYR A 705 3.22 12.78 -22.10
CA TYR A 705 4.06 13.40 -21.08
C TYR A 705 3.21 14.14 -20.06
N MET A 706 3.18 13.61 -18.84
CA MET A 706 2.31 14.08 -17.77
C MET A 706 3.13 14.72 -16.65
N PRO A 707 2.92 16.01 -16.32
CA PRO A 707 3.64 16.64 -15.22
C PRO A 707 3.23 16.04 -13.88
N ILE A 708 4.23 15.79 -13.02
CA ILE A 708 4.05 15.44 -11.62
C ILE A 708 3.41 16.63 -10.90
N ARG A 709 2.30 16.36 -10.20
CA ARG A 709 1.56 17.32 -9.38
C ARG A 709 2.03 17.30 -7.94
N THR A 710 2.21 16.11 -7.36
CA THR A 710 2.74 15.92 -6.00
C THR A 710 3.65 14.71 -5.94
N VAL A 711 4.64 14.79 -5.05
CA VAL A 711 5.52 13.70 -4.62
C VAL A 711 5.34 13.63 -3.10
N GLU A 712 4.83 12.50 -2.61
CA GLU A 712 4.53 12.28 -1.19
C GLU A 712 5.31 11.05 -0.70
N HIS A 713 5.68 11.03 0.58
CA HIS A 713 6.27 9.85 1.22
C HIS A 713 5.30 9.31 2.26
N GLU A 714 5.08 7.99 2.26
CA GLU A 714 4.21 7.32 3.23
C GLU A 714 4.94 6.12 3.84
N PRO A 715 4.83 5.88 5.17
CA PRO A 715 5.40 4.67 5.77
C PRO A 715 4.65 3.44 5.26
N TYR A 716 5.38 2.35 5.05
CA TYR A 716 4.81 1.09 4.59
C TYR A 716 5.53 -0.08 5.20
N GLN A 717 4.75 -1.08 5.61
CA GLN A 717 5.23 -2.36 6.06
C GLN A 717 4.38 -3.43 5.37
N GLY A 718 5.03 -4.30 4.60
CA GLY A 718 4.34 -5.34 3.86
C GLY A 718 5.12 -5.85 2.65
N THR A 719 4.50 -6.74 1.90
CA THR A 719 5.10 -7.33 0.70
C THR A 719 5.09 -6.34 -0.45
N VAL A 720 6.25 -6.17 -1.07
CA VAL A 720 6.42 -5.41 -2.31
C VAL A 720 6.77 -6.36 -3.45
N HIS A 721 6.24 -6.06 -4.62
CA HIS A 721 6.27 -6.89 -5.81
C HIS A 721 7.02 -6.21 -6.94
N ASN A 722 7.50 -7.02 -7.87
CA ASN A 722 8.06 -6.55 -9.12
C ASN A 722 7.87 -7.59 -10.20
N LEU A 723 8.08 -7.20 -11.45
CA LEU A 723 7.85 -8.07 -12.60
C LEU A 723 9.03 -7.98 -13.54
N GLU A 724 9.43 -9.11 -14.11
CA GLU A 724 10.24 -9.15 -15.31
C GLU A 724 9.33 -9.30 -16.55
N VAL A 725 9.68 -8.62 -17.65
CA VAL A 725 8.89 -8.62 -18.88
C VAL A 725 9.79 -9.00 -20.04
N ASN A 726 9.28 -9.84 -20.93
CA ASN A 726 10.04 -10.33 -22.07
C ASN A 726 10.43 -9.19 -23.02
N GLY A 727 11.68 -9.19 -23.48
CA GLY A 727 12.20 -8.23 -24.45
C GLY A 727 12.28 -6.75 -24.01
N HIS A 728 11.69 -6.38 -22.87
CA HIS A 728 11.60 -4.99 -22.42
C HIS A 728 12.02 -4.82 -20.96
N SER A 729 12.64 -3.68 -20.66
CA SER A 729 13.11 -3.34 -19.30
C SER A 729 12.08 -2.58 -18.44
N SER A 730 10.78 -2.69 -18.75
CA SER A 730 9.76 -1.90 -18.07
C SER A 730 8.38 -2.54 -18.08
N TYR A 731 7.49 -2.01 -17.26
CA TYR A 731 6.05 -2.18 -17.34
C TYR A 731 5.35 -0.88 -16.96
N VAL A 732 4.03 -0.80 -17.15
CA VAL A 732 3.27 0.45 -17.04
C VAL A 732 2.19 0.33 -15.98
N GLY A 733 2.32 1.09 -14.90
CA GLY A 733 1.23 1.38 -13.96
C GLY A 733 0.51 2.65 -14.38
N SER A 734 0.39 3.65 -13.49
CA SER A 734 -0.08 4.98 -13.91
C SER A 734 0.87 5.67 -14.89
N PHE A 735 2.14 5.31 -14.88
CA PHE A 735 3.17 5.76 -15.82
C PHE A 735 4.24 4.66 -15.92
N VAL A 736 5.21 4.84 -16.82
CA VAL A 736 6.28 3.85 -17.08
C VAL A 736 7.21 3.72 -15.89
N VAL A 737 7.40 2.47 -15.43
CA VAL A 737 8.34 2.11 -14.38
C VAL A 737 9.25 0.96 -14.83
N HIS A 738 10.46 0.90 -14.29
CA HIS A 738 11.49 -0.04 -14.73
C HIS A 738 11.28 -1.43 -14.10
N ASN A 739 11.41 -2.51 -14.87
CA ASN A 739 11.46 -3.85 -14.30
C ASN A 739 12.80 -4.07 -13.57
N SER A 740 12.80 -4.54 -12.34
CA SER A 740 14.06 -4.80 -11.64
C SER A 740 14.32 -6.28 -11.47
N ALA A 741 15.43 -6.69 -12.05
CA ALA A 741 16.04 -7.96 -11.77
C ALA A 741 16.66 -7.89 -10.37
N GLY A 742 15.90 -8.29 -9.35
CA GLY A 742 16.51 -8.68 -8.08
C GLY A 742 17.33 -9.95 -8.28
N VAL A 743 18.49 -10.07 -7.62
CA VAL A 743 19.29 -11.30 -7.64
C VAL A 743 18.86 -12.19 -6.49
N ASN A 744 18.32 -13.37 -6.81
CA ASN A 744 18.09 -14.45 -5.85
C ASN A 744 18.97 -15.66 -6.21
N LEU A 745 20.25 -15.59 -5.86
CA LEU A 745 21.25 -16.62 -6.19
C LEU A 745 21.92 -17.17 -4.92
N PRO A 746 22.21 -18.49 -4.87
CA PRO A 746 22.92 -19.08 -3.76
C PRO A 746 24.38 -18.58 -3.75
N ALA A 747 24.85 -18.08 -2.61
CA ALA A 747 26.24 -17.65 -2.40
C ALA A 747 26.75 -18.15 -1.05
N ARG A 748 28.05 -18.44 -0.94
CA ARG A 748 28.69 -18.84 0.33
C ARG A 748 28.74 -17.69 1.32
N ALA A 749 28.85 -16.46 0.83
CA ALA A 749 28.71 -15.25 1.62
C ALA A 749 27.93 -14.17 0.86
N VAL A 750 27.08 -13.46 1.58
CA VAL A 750 26.42 -12.25 1.09
C VAL A 750 27.01 -11.08 1.85
N VAL A 751 27.60 -10.13 1.13
CA VAL A 751 28.23 -8.94 1.71
C VAL A 751 27.34 -7.75 1.44
N ILE A 752 26.85 -7.13 2.52
CA ILE A 752 26.11 -5.87 2.45
C ILE A 752 27.13 -4.76 2.65
N SER A 753 27.48 -4.05 1.56
CA SER A 753 28.62 -3.13 1.56
C SER A 753 28.43 -1.87 2.42
N SER A 754 27.22 -1.61 2.86
CA SER A 754 26.88 -0.48 3.71
C SER A 754 25.59 -0.80 4.45
N TYR A 755 25.58 -0.60 5.78
CA TYR A 755 24.33 -0.54 6.53
C TYR A 755 23.60 0.77 6.28
N GLU A 756 24.17 1.72 5.52
CA GLU A 756 23.60 3.04 5.21
C GLU A 756 23.33 3.20 3.71
N ARG A 757 22.20 3.78 3.34
CA ARG A 757 21.89 4.27 1.98
C ARG A 757 22.14 5.77 1.89
N TYR A 758 22.65 6.25 0.76
CA TYR A 758 22.76 7.69 0.52
C TYR A 758 21.40 8.31 0.11
N GLU A 759 20.99 9.36 0.84
CA GLU A 759 19.77 10.14 0.66
C GLU A 759 20.13 11.61 0.33
N ALA A 760 19.72 12.10 -0.83
CA ALA A 760 20.04 13.46 -1.25
C ALA A 760 19.33 14.48 -0.35
N GLY A 761 20.10 15.38 0.27
CA GLY A 761 19.61 16.35 1.27
C GLY A 761 19.72 15.89 2.73
N TYR A 762 19.93 14.60 2.98
CA TYR A 762 20.03 14.01 4.33
C TYR A 762 21.35 13.26 4.59
N GLY A 763 22.13 12.94 3.55
CA GLY A 763 23.42 12.26 3.68
C GLY A 763 23.28 10.73 3.71
N ARG A 764 24.22 10.04 4.36
CA ARG A 764 24.16 8.58 4.57
C ARG A 764 23.16 8.26 5.69
N TYR A 765 22.24 7.31 5.47
CA TYR A 765 21.21 6.93 6.43
C TYR A 765 21.09 5.41 6.57
N PRO A 766 20.99 4.83 7.78
CA PRO A 766 20.90 3.39 7.99
C PRO A 766 19.71 2.70 7.26
N ILE A 767 19.93 1.50 6.74
CA ILE A 767 18.95 0.52 6.28
C ILE A 767 18.32 -0.08 7.53
N SER A 768 16.98 -0.08 7.60
CA SER A 768 16.22 -0.51 8.77
C SER A 768 16.41 -2.01 9.07
N VAL A 769 16.94 -2.32 10.27
CA VAL A 769 17.03 -3.66 10.87
C VAL A 769 15.99 -3.74 12.00
N LEU A 770 14.75 -4.10 11.66
CA LEU A 770 13.68 -4.26 12.65
C LEU A 770 13.69 -5.66 13.28
N GLU A 771 14.74 -5.93 14.03
CA GLU A 771 14.68 -6.85 15.17
C GLU A 771 15.47 -6.38 16.42
N TYR A 772 15.99 -5.14 16.47
CA TYR A 772 16.76 -4.70 17.66
C TYR A 772 16.62 -3.23 18.12
N LYS A 773 15.88 -2.33 17.45
CA LYS A 773 15.84 -0.92 17.89
C LYS A 773 14.43 -0.33 17.92
N GLN A 774 13.65 -0.73 18.92
CA GLN A 774 12.46 -0.01 19.33
C GLN A 774 12.80 0.85 20.55
N PHE A 775 13.12 2.12 20.32
CA PHE A 775 13.50 3.09 21.36
C PHE A 775 12.30 3.37 22.27
N CYS A 776 12.29 2.82 23.48
CA CYS A 776 11.15 2.92 24.39
C CYS A 776 11.49 3.73 25.64
N LEU A 777 10.47 4.33 26.23
CA LEU A 777 10.51 4.96 27.55
C LEU A 777 9.67 4.10 28.50
N PRO A 778 10.04 3.97 29.79
CA PRO A 778 9.16 3.38 30.79
C PRO A 778 7.80 4.07 30.85
N SER A 779 6.74 3.33 31.22
CA SER A 779 5.34 3.81 31.22
C SER A 779 5.13 5.12 31.99
N GLU A 780 5.91 5.33 33.05
CA GLU A 780 5.76 6.47 33.95
C GLU A 780 6.41 7.76 33.44
N VAL A 781 7.23 7.68 32.37
CA VAL A 781 7.94 8.86 31.87
C VAL A 781 6.94 9.90 31.34
N PRO A 782 6.94 11.13 31.87
CA PRO A 782 5.99 12.15 31.47
C PRO A 782 6.33 12.72 30.09
N ILE A 783 5.31 12.81 29.22
CA ILE A 783 5.38 13.43 27.90
C ILE A 783 4.55 14.71 27.90
N THR A 784 5.14 15.79 27.40
CA THR A 784 4.48 17.09 27.28
C THR A 784 3.64 17.18 26.01
N LEU A 785 2.34 17.32 26.19
CA LEU A 785 1.36 17.60 25.14
C LEU A 785 1.47 19.05 24.65
N ASP A 786 0.90 19.33 23.48
CA ASP A 786 0.91 20.68 22.89
C ASP A 786 0.08 21.71 23.66
N ASN A 787 -0.83 21.24 24.52
CA ASN A 787 -1.62 22.05 25.44
C ASN A 787 -0.87 22.35 26.76
N GLY A 788 0.36 21.87 26.92
CA GLY A 788 1.22 22.08 28.09
C GLY A 788 1.01 21.07 29.23
N LEU A 789 0.06 20.13 29.12
CA LEU A 789 -0.09 19.05 30.08
C LEU A 789 1.05 18.03 29.94
N SER A 790 1.55 17.54 31.07
CA SER A 790 2.50 16.42 31.10
C SER A 790 1.78 15.16 31.57
N ILE A 791 1.76 14.11 30.76
CA ILE A 791 1.06 12.86 31.04
C ILE A 791 2.04 11.69 30.87
N PRO A 792 2.04 10.66 31.75
CA PRO A 792 2.85 9.46 31.55
C PRO A 792 2.63 8.83 30.18
N ILE A 793 3.71 8.45 29.49
CA ILE A 793 3.65 7.87 28.15
C ILE A 793 2.79 6.60 28.12
N GLY A 794 2.80 5.81 29.19
CA GLY A 794 1.98 4.60 29.30
C GLY A 794 0.48 4.89 29.25
N ARG A 795 0.01 6.03 29.75
CA ARG A 795 -1.40 6.44 29.60
C ARG A 795 -1.71 6.85 28.17
N ILE A 796 -0.79 7.56 27.51
CA ILE A 796 -0.95 7.95 26.11
C ILE A 796 -1.10 6.71 25.22
N VAL A 797 -0.29 5.67 25.48
CA VAL A 797 -0.32 4.40 24.74
C VAL A 797 -1.59 3.59 25.05
N LYS A 798 -1.94 3.40 26.33
CA LYS A 798 -3.09 2.58 26.77
C LYS A 798 -4.44 3.21 26.44
N ASP A 799 -4.59 4.50 26.69
CA ASP A 799 -5.87 5.21 26.56
C ASP A 799 -6.10 5.75 25.13
N ARG A 800 -5.15 5.51 24.20
CA ARG A 800 -5.19 5.93 22.78
C ARG A 800 -5.55 7.40 22.61
N VAL A 801 -4.89 8.24 23.40
CA VAL A 801 -5.18 9.67 23.43
C VAL A 801 -4.81 10.30 22.08
N GLY A 802 -5.79 10.85 21.36
CA GLY A 802 -5.61 11.51 20.06
C GLY A 802 -4.97 12.90 20.13
N ASP A 803 -4.09 13.12 21.10
CA ASP A 803 -3.50 14.43 21.40
C ASP A 803 -2.24 14.67 20.56
N LYS A 804 -1.88 15.95 20.42
CA LYS A 804 -0.61 16.36 19.81
C LYS A 804 0.44 16.51 20.90
N VAL A 805 1.67 16.16 20.58
CA VAL A 805 2.83 16.27 21.48
C VAL A 805 3.74 17.40 21.02
N LEU A 806 4.51 17.95 21.95
CA LEU A 806 5.62 18.81 21.60
C LEU A 806 6.75 17.98 21.01
N SER A 807 7.20 18.37 19.82
CA SER A 807 8.24 17.70 19.04
C SER A 807 9.30 18.70 18.62
N VAL A 808 10.58 18.35 18.75
CA VAL A 808 11.68 19.18 18.23
C VAL A 808 11.99 18.74 16.80
N SER A 809 11.95 19.67 15.84
CA SER A 809 12.42 19.45 14.48
C SER A 809 13.53 20.44 14.19
N ASN A 810 14.76 19.99 13.97
CA ASN A 810 15.88 20.87 13.63
C ASN A 810 15.83 21.20 12.12
N PRO A 811 15.98 22.47 11.67
CA PRO A 811 16.27 23.71 12.41
C PRO A 811 15.03 24.48 12.92
N HIS A 812 13.83 23.91 12.80
CA HIS A 812 12.53 24.58 12.99
C HIS A 812 12.05 24.74 14.45
N GLY A 813 12.87 24.43 15.45
CA GLY A 813 12.50 24.57 16.88
C GLY A 813 11.46 23.55 17.36
N VAL A 814 10.79 23.87 18.48
CA VAL A 814 9.71 23.06 19.05
C VAL A 814 8.43 23.28 18.24
N THR A 815 7.75 22.22 17.85
CA THR A 815 6.51 22.23 17.08
C THR A 815 5.49 21.28 17.69
N SER A 816 4.20 21.56 17.51
CA SER A 816 3.12 20.62 17.87
C SER A 816 2.90 19.63 16.73
N LYS A 817 2.99 18.33 17.01
CA LYS A 817 2.80 17.25 16.03
C LYS A 817 1.81 16.20 16.55
N PRO A 818 0.93 15.66 15.69
CA PRO A 818 0.05 14.56 16.10
C PRO A 818 0.87 13.28 16.35
N ILE A 819 0.45 12.51 17.34
CA ILE A 819 0.95 11.14 17.53
C ILE A 819 0.45 10.29 16.36
N THR A 820 1.37 9.67 15.60
CA THR A 820 1.03 8.86 14.42
C THR A 820 0.93 7.35 14.72
N GLY A 821 1.41 6.90 15.87
CA GLY A 821 1.38 5.51 16.31
C GLY A 821 2.00 5.33 17.70
N TYR A 822 1.84 4.14 18.28
CA TYR A 822 2.38 3.74 19.58
C TYR A 822 2.80 2.26 19.55
N PHE A 823 3.72 1.88 20.44
CA PHE A 823 4.28 0.54 20.56
C PHE A 823 4.71 0.28 22.01
N GLU A 824 4.68 -0.99 22.43
CA GLU A 824 5.07 -1.44 23.77
C GLU A 824 6.04 -2.62 23.65
N ARG A 825 7.01 -2.73 24.56
CA ARG A 825 7.91 -3.88 24.71
C ARG A 825 8.33 -4.04 26.17
N GLU A 826 8.76 -5.24 26.53
CA GLU A 826 9.53 -5.47 27.76
C GLU A 826 11.02 -5.13 27.52
N ALA A 827 11.70 -4.60 28.54
CA ALA A 827 13.10 -4.22 28.48
C ALA A 827 13.83 -4.70 29.73
N ASP A 828 14.96 -5.38 29.53
CA ASP A 828 15.76 -5.97 30.62
C ASP A 828 16.66 -4.96 31.32
N GLU A 829 16.96 -3.83 30.67
CA GLU A 829 17.85 -2.79 31.18
C GLU A 829 17.29 -1.39 30.89
N LEU A 830 17.50 -0.46 31.83
CA LEU A 830 17.16 0.95 31.72
C LEU A 830 18.34 1.81 32.17
N VAL A 831 18.51 2.96 31.50
CA VAL A 831 19.48 3.99 31.85
C VAL A 831 18.74 5.22 32.33
N GLU A 832 19.11 5.72 33.51
CA GLU A 832 18.62 6.98 34.05
C GLU A 832 19.72 8.04 34.01
N VAL A 833 19.39 9.23 33.47
CA VAL A 833 20.29 10.37 33.46
C VAL A 833 19.68 11.53 34.24
N GLY A 834 20.44 12.05 35.20
CA GLY A 834 20.09 13.23 35.99
C GLY A 834 20.88 14.47 35.54
N THR A 835 20.22 15.63 35.60
CA THR A 835 20.81 16.94 35.34
C THR A 835 21.04 17.70 36.64
N ALA A 836 22.04 18.58 36.68
CA ALA A 836 22.38 19.38 37.87
C ALA A 836 21.24 20.29 38.37
N ILE A 837 20.25 20.59 37.51
CA ILE A 837 19.04 21.36 37.85
C ILE A 837 17.91 20.48 38.43
N GLY A 838 18.20 19.22 38.78
CA GLY A 838 17.28 18.31 39.46
C GLY A 838 16.28 17.60 38.55
N ARG A 839 16.52 17.53 37.24
CA ARG A 839 15.65 16.77 36.30
C ARG A 839 16.28 15.44 35.94
N THR A 840 15.45 14.39 35.84
CA THR A 840 15.86 13.05 35.45
C THR A 840 15.10 12.58 34.21
N LEU A 841 15.71 11.67 33.44
CA LEU A 841 15.10 10.97 32.32
C LEU A 841 15.58 9.51 32.33
N THR A 842 14.62 8.58 32.35
CA THR A 842 14.88 7.14 32.28
C THR A 842 14.44 6.61 30.92
N ALA A 843 15.28 5.83 30.26
CA ALA A 843 14.99 5.25 28.95
C ALA A 843 15.77 3.94 28.72
N THR A 844 15.45 3.20 27.66
CA THR A 844 16.26 2.03 27.28
C THR A 844 17.65 2.48 26.78
N PRO A 845 18.73 1.69 26.93
CA PRO A 845 20.12 2.14 26.72
C PRO A 845 20.40 2.80 25.36
N GLU A 846 19.72 2.32 24.33
CA GLU A 846 19.82 2.75 22.95
C GLU A 846 18.94 3.97 22.60
N HIS A 847 18.07 4.42 23.51
CA HIS A 847 17.14 5.53 23.29
C HIS A 847 17.90 6.85 23.04
N PRO A 848 17.67 7.55 21.91
CA PRO A 848 18.42 8.75 21.58
C PRO A 848 17.96 9.95 22.42
N VAL A 849 18.91 10.67 23.01
CA VAL A 849 18.73 11.95 23.68
C VAL A 849 19.51 13.04 22.95
N LEU A 850 19.02 14.27 22.99
CA LEU A 850 19.72 15.41 22.38
C LEU A 850 20.80 15.89 23.35
N ALA A 851 22.07 15.83 22.95
CA ALA A 851 23.20 16.32 23.72
C ALA A 851 24.03 17.33 22.90
N LYS A 852 24.95 18.03 23.55
CA LYS A 852 25.91 18.91 22.87
C LYS A 852 26.98 18.06 22.19
N GLY A 853 27.03 18.09 20.86
CA GLY A 853 28.02 17.42 20.03
C GLY A 853 29.41 18.02 20.16
N ALA A 854 30.42 17.31 19.64
CA ALA A 854 31.83 17.68 19.73
C ALA A 854 32.19 19.00 19.03
N ASP A 855 31.40 19.39 18.03
CA ASP A 855 31.47 20.68 17.31
C ASP A 855 30.69 21.80 18.02
N GLY A 856 30.08 21.52 19.17
CA GLY A 856 29.22 22.43 19.92
C GLY A 856 27.77 22.49 19.42
N ALA A 857 27.41 21.79 18.35
CA ALA A 857 26.06 21.72 17.83
C ALA A 857 25.23 20.60 18.50
N PRO A 858 23.90 20.71 18.60
CA PRO A 858 23.08 19.63 19.17
C PRO A 858 23.13 18.36 18.31
N ALA A 859 23.44 17.22 18.93
CA ALA A 859 23.51 15.91 18.29
C ALA A 859 22.66 14.88 19.05
N TRP A 860 22.02 13.97 18.32
CA TRP A 860 21.30 12.85 18.91
C TRP A 860 22.29 11.75 19.26
N VAL A 861 22.36 11.38 20.53
CA VAL A 861 23.26 10.33 21.03
C VAL A 861 22.48 9.34 21.89
N PRO A 862 22.81 8.04 21.89
CA PRO A 862 22.16 7.07 22.77
C PRO A 862 22.32 7.45 24.25
N ILE A 863 21.29 7.28 25.07
CA ILE A 863 21.32 7.66 26.48
C ILE A 863 22.44 6.95 27.26
N GLN A 864 22.79 5.70 26.90
CA GLN A 864 23.90 4.95 27.49
C GLN A 864 25.29 5.58 27.24
N SER A 865 25.40 6.44 26.22
CA SER A 865 26.66 7.10 25.87
C SER A 865 26.90 8.39 26.68
N ILE A 866 25.87 8.87 27.37
CA ILE A 866 25.98 10.05 28.23
C ILE A 866 26.92 9.78 29.40
N ARG A 867 27.77 10.74 29.70
CA ARG A 867 28.69 10.73 30.83
C ARG A 867 28.44 11.96 31.71
N THR A 868 28.84 11.88 32.98
CA THR A 868 28.78 13.01 33.89
C THR A 868 29.60 14.19 33.34
N GLY A 869 28.96 15.34 33.18
CA GLY A 869 29.57 16.54 32.59
C GLY A 869 29.06 16.87 31.18
N ASP A 870 28.37 15.93 30.51
CA ASP A 870 27.73 16.18 29.22
C ASP A 870 26.53 17.14 29.36
N TYR A 871 26.32 17.95 28.33
CA TYR A 871 25.22 18.91 28.28
C TYR A 871 24.06 18.32 27.48
N LEU A 872 22.91 18.15 28.13
CA LEU A 872 21.66 17.75 27.48
C LEU A 872 20.91 18.98 26.93
N GLY A 873 20.35 18.84 25.73
CA GLY A 873 19.51 19.84 25.11
C GLY A 873 18.14 19.94 25.78
N TYR A 874 17.69 21.17 26.04
CA TYR A 874 16.35 21.44 26.54
C TYR A 874 15.67 22.52 25.70
N ALA A 875 14.38 22.32 25.41
CA ALA A 875 13.58 23.27 24.65
C ALA A 875 13.38 24.59 25.40
N ARG A 876 13.90 25.70 24.86
CA ARG A 876 13.76 27.04 25.46
C ARG A 876 12.41 27.70 25.14
N GLU A 877 11.93 27.55 23.92
CA GLU A 877 10.70 28.19 23.42
C GLU A 877 9.67 27.12 23.05
N VAL A 878 8.55 27.10 23.78
CA VAL A 878 7.39 26.27 23.44
C VAL A 878 6.43 27.15 22.64
N PRO A 879 6.01 26.78 21.42
CA PRO A 879 5.08 27.58 20.64
C PRO A 879 3.73 27.66 21.36
N THR A 880 3.50 28.74 22.10
CA THR A 880 2.17 29.08 22.61
C THR A 880 1.37 29.74 21.50
N PRO A 881 0.16 29.28 21.18
CA PRO A 881 -0.69 29.99 20.23
C PRO A 881 -0.96 31.41 20.74
N GLU A 882 -0.65 32.43 19.92
CA GLU A 882 -1.04 33.82 20.17
C GLU A 882 -2.57 33.93 20.09
N ARG A 883 -3.25 33.57 21.17
CA ARG A 883 -4.70 33.71 21.29
C ARG A 883 -5.02 34.50 22.53
N GLN A 884 -5.65 35.66 22.35
CA GLN A 884 -6.24 36.40 23.46
C GLN A 884 -7.31 35.53 24.14
N VAL A 885 -7.14 35.26 25.43
CA VAL A 885 -8.07 34.48 26.25
C VAL A 885 -9.12 35.41 26.83
N TYR A 886 -10.39 35.11 26.56
CA TYR A 886 -11.52 35.92 27.02
C TYR A 886 -12.17 35.26 28.23
N TRP A 887 -12.83 36.05 29.09
CA TRP A 887 -13.52 35.51 30.27
C TRP A 887 -14.53 34.41 29.95
N VAL A 888 -15.15 34.48 28.76
CA VAL A 888 -16.10 33.48 28.27
C VAL A 888 -15.50 32.07 28.09
N ASP A 889 -14.19 31.97 27.91
CA ASP A 889 -13.48 30.69 27.78
C ASP A 889 -13.45 29.90 29.09
N LEU A 890 -13.46 30.63 30.22
CA LEU A 890 -13.42 30.04 31.55
C LEU A 890 -14.83 29.77 32.13
N LEU A 891 -15.90 30.08 31.39
CA LEU A 891 -17.27 29.97 31.88
C LEU A 891 -17.92 28.61 31.53
N PRO A 892 -18.73 28.00 32.42
CA PRO A 892 -19.36 26.70 32.16
C PRO A 892 -20.48 26.76 31.10
N GLN A 893 -20.22 26.26 29.89
CA GLN A 893 -21.10 26.30 28.70
C GLN A 893 -22.60 26.02 28.92
N LYS A 894 -22.94 25.14 29.87
CA LYS A 894 -24.32 24.67 30.15
C LYS A 894 -25.10 25.51 31.17
N MET A 895 -24.50 26.54 31.78
CA MET A 895 -25.22 27.41 32.71
C MET A 895 -26.12 28.43 31.98
N THR A 896 -27.11 29.00 32.68
CA THR A 896 -27.96 30.08 32.16
C THR A 896 -27.37 31.44 32.52
N TYR A 897 -27.25 32.34 31.54
CA TYR A 897 -26.54 33.62 31.68
C TYR A 897 -27.51 34.79 31.58
N VAL A 898 -27.29 35.80 32.40
CA VAL A 898 -28.10 37.03 32.40
C VAL A 898 -27.32 38.08 31.67
N ILE A 899 -27.60 38.19 30.38
CA ILE A 899 -26.95 39.17 29.53
C ILE A 899 -27.72 40.48 29.70
N GLY A 900 -27.00 41.59 29.85
CA GLY A 900 -27.62 42.92 29.82
C GLY A 900 -28.44 43.10 28.55
N PRO A 901 -29.43 44.01 28.51
CA PRO A 901 -30.31 44.16 27.36
C PRO A 901 -29.47 44.35 26.09
N ILE A 902 -29.45 43.31 25.26
CA ILE A 902 -28.66 43.30 24.04
C ILE A 902 -29.44 44.17 23.07
N GLY A 903 -29.10 45.46 22.98
CA GLY A 903 -29.73 46.40 22.05
C GLY A 903 -29.72 45.92 20.59
N PHE A 904 -28.90 44.92 20.27
CA PHE A 904 -28.73 44.33 18.95
C PHE A 904 -29.76 43.23 18.60
N PHE A 905 -30.15 42.35 19.53
CA PHE A 905 -31.20 41.33 19.28
C PHE A 905 -32.59 41.95 19.17
N ASN A 906 -32.79 43.15 19.72
CA ASN A 906 -34.03 43.91 19.60
C ASN A 906 -34.24 44.55 18.22
N LYS A 907 -33.23 44.61 17.34
CA LYS A 907 -33.31 45.30 16.04
C LYS A 907 -33.76 44.42 14.86
N LYS A 908 -33.80 43.09 15.00
CA LYS A 908 -34.34 42.19 13.96
C LYS A 908 -35.61 41.49 14.47
N SER A 909 -36.71 41.64 13.75
CA SER A 909 -38.06 41.16 14.13
C SER A 909 -38.12 39.67 14.47
N THR A 910 -37.22 38.86 13.90
CA THR A 910 -37.17 37.40 14.02
C THR A 910 -36.84 36.88 15.42
N PHE A 911 -36.21 37.66 16.29
CA PHE A 911 -35.84 37.22 17.65
C PHE A 911 -36.76 37.76 18.76
N LYS A 912 -37.69 38.65 18.41
CA LYS A 912 -38.61 39.30 19.36
C LYS A 912 -39.56 38.30 20.04
N SER A 913 -39.90 37.19 19.37
CA SER A 913 -40.75 36.13 19.96
C SER A 913 -39.98 35.16 20.86
N TYR A 914 -38.65 35.05 20.72
CA TYR A 914 -37.82 34.21 21.58
C TYR A 914 -37.57 34.87 22.95
N THR A 915 -37.49 36.20 22.96
CA THR A 915 -37.25 37.02 24.16
C THR A 915 -38.52 37.28 24.99
N SER A 916 -39.71 37.09 24.43
CA SER A 916 -40.98 37.37 25.13
C SER A 916 -41.40 36.28 26.12
N GLY A 917 -40.73 35.11 26.14
CA GLY A 917 -41.12 33.98 27.01
C GLY A 917 -40.00 33.29 27.82
N ARG A 918 -38.71 33.57 27.58
CA ARG A 918 -37.59 32.90 28.29
C ARG A 918 -36.58 33.93 28.80
N ARG A 919 -36.48 34.07 30.11
CA ARG A 919 -35.72 35.16 30.74
C ARG A 919 -34.18 35.07 30.63
N ASN A 920 -33.53 33.95 30.31
CA ASN A 920 -32.04 33.85 30.24
C ASN A 920 -31.54 32.70 29.32
N PRO A 921 -30.75 32.94 28.24
CA PRO A 921 -30.15 31.87 27.41
C PRO A 921 -28.88 31.24 28.01
N SER A 922 -28.51 30.02 27.60
CA SER A 922 -27.21 29.44 27.95
C SER A 922 -26.08 30.05 27.12
N LEU A 923 -24.84 29.98 27.61
CA LEU A 923 -23.69 30.54 26.89
C LEU A 923 -23.46 29.81 25.56
N SER A 924 -23.71 28.50 25.50
CA SER A 924 -23.68 27.76 24.24
C SER A 924 -24.63 28.36 23.20
N VAL A 925 -25.87 28.69 23.59
CA VAL A 925 -26.87 29.32 22.71
C VAL A 925 -26.40 30.71 22.27
N VAL A 926 -25.80 31.48 23.17
CA VAL A 926 -25.31 32.84 22.90
C VAL A 926 -24.14 32.82 21.92
N LEU A 927 -23.19 31.89 22.11
CA LEU A 927 -22.06 31.67 21.20
C LEU A 927 -22.53 31.20 19.83
N SER A 928 -23.47 30.26 19.78
CA SER A 928 -24.04 29.77 18.51
C SER A 928 -24.79 30.86 17.75
N LEU A 929 -25.60 31.68 18.44
CA LEU A 929 -26.29 32.81 17.83
C LEU A 929 -25.31 33.89 17.35
N GLY A 930 -24.27 34.18 18.12
CA GLY A 930 -23.19 35.10 17.70
C GLY A 930 -22.51 34.63 16.41
N GLY A 931 -22.18 33.34 16.33
CA GLY A 931 -21.59 32.72 15.13
C GLY A 931 -22.51 32.78 13.91
N LEU A 932 -23.81 32.50 14.08
CA LEU A 932 -24.82 32.64 13.01
C LEU A 932 -24.97 34.09 12.52
N LEU A 933 -24.71 35.07 13.39
CA LEU A 933 -24.77 36.50 13.07
C LEU A 933 -23.42 37.05 12.57
N GLY A 934 -22.39 36.21 12.43
CA GLY A 934 -21.06 36.60 11.94
C GLY A 934 -20.26 37.46 12.92
N LEU A 935 -20.65 37.51 14.20
CA LEU A 935 -19.96 38.30 15.21
C LEU A 935 -18.66 37.61 15.62
N ASN A 936 -17.58 38.38 15.72
CA ASN A 936 -16.34 37.86 16.28
C ASN A 936 -16.46 37.76 17.82
N LYS A 937 -15.57 36.96 18.42
CA LYS A 937 -15.63 36.65 19.85
C LYS A 937 -15.51 37.89 20.75
N ARG A 938 -14.71 38.87 20.32
CA ARG A 938 -14.49 40.14 21.02
C ARG A 938 -15.78 40.96 21.09
N GLU A 939 -16.45 41.11 19.96
CA GLU A 939 -17.75 41.78 19.85
C GLU A 939 -18.79 41.13 20.75
N LEU A 940 -18.83 39.78 20.78
CA LEU A 940 -19.75 39.05 21.64
C LEU A 940 -19.47 39.29 23.13
N VAL A 941 -18.20 39.21 23.56
CA VAL A 941 -17.79 39.36 24.96
C VAL A 941 -18.02 40.78 25.47
N SER A 942 -17.82 41.81 24.63
CA SER A 942 -18.09 43.22 24.98
C SER A 942 -19.54 43.49 25.44
N GLN A 943 -20.47 42.61 25.07
CA GLN A 943 -21.90 42.72 25.41
C GLN A 943 -22.25 42.01 26.74
N ILE A 944 -21.34 41.18 27.27
CA ILE A 944 -21.56 40.42 28.51
C ILE A 944 -21.05 41.25 29.70
N ARG A 945 -21.91 42.13 30.23
CA ARG A 945 -21.54 43.04 31.34
C ARG A 945 -21.61 42.43 32.74
N LEU A 946 -22.48 41.45 32.94
CA LEU A 946 -22.72 40.80 34.23
C LEU A 946 -22.99 39.32 34.01
N VAL A 947 -22.48 38.45 34.88
CA VAL A 947 -22.79 37.01 34.84
C VAL A 947 -23.22 36.56 36.23
N LYS A 948 -24.38 35.90 36.34
CA LYS A 948 -24.86 35.30 37.60
C LYS A 948 -25.21 33.84 37.41
N SER A 949 -24.98 33.03 38.43
CA SER A 949 -25.58 31.70 38.55
C SER A 949 -27.05 31.83 39.01
N LYS A 950 -27.83 30.75 38.90
CA LYS A 950 -29.28 30.70 39.24
C LYS A 950 -29.61 31.30 40.63
N TRP A 951 -28.68 31.19 41.58
CA TRP A 951 -28.85 31.63 42.98
C TRP A 951 -27.68 32.47 43.53
N GLY A 952 -26.75 32.92 42.67
CA GLY A 952 -25.52 33.63 43.07
C GLY A 952 -25.51 35.12 42.78
N LYS A 953 -24.65 35.87 43.48
CA LYS A 953 -24.39 37.30 43.18
C LYS A 953 -23.71 37.44 41.82
N PRO A 954 -24.00 38.51 41.04
CA PRO A 954 -23.39 38.70 39.73
C PRO A 954 -21.91 39.08 39.86
N LEU A 955 -21.07 38.53 38.98
CA LEU A 955 -19.69 38.98 38.78
C LEU A 955 -19.63 40.06 37.69
N ARG A 956 -18.74 41.04 37.90
CA ARG A 956 -18.34 42.03 36.90
C ARG A 956 -17.09 41.51 36.21
N LEU A 957 -17.22 41.12 34.94
CA LEU A 957 -16.11 40.54 34.16
C LEU A 957 -15.60 41.60 33.17
N PRO A 958 -14.28 41.86 33.09
CA PRO A 958 -13.70 42.64 32.00
C PRO A 958 -13.81 41.91 30.65
N GLU A 959 -13.41 42.58 29.56
CA GLU A 959 -13.47 42.01 28.21
C GLU A 959 -12.51 40.82 28.04
N ALA A 960 -11.29 40.93 28.56
CA ALA A 960 -10.27 39.88 28.54
C ALA A 960 -9.73 39.60 29.94
N ILE A 961 -9.13 38.42 30.12
CA ILE A 961 -8.45 38.08 31.37
C ILE A 961 -7.34 39.10 31.60
N ASP A 962 -7.33 39.73 32.77
CA ASP A 962 -6.36 40.76 33.14
C ASP A 962 -5.29 40.23 34.09
N GLU A 963 -4.20 40.99 34.22
CA GLU A 963 -3.08 40.69 35.11
C GLU A 963 -3.56 40.51 36.57
N GLY A 964 -4.55 41.28 37.00
CA GLY A 964 -5.10 41.22 38.35
C GLY A 964 -5.71 39.86 38.67
N PHE A 965 -6.52 39.31 37.75
CA PHE A 965 -7.09 37.98 37.89
C PHE A 965 -6.01 36.89 37.86
N MET A 966 -5.06 36.94 36.93
CA MET A 966 -3.99 35.93 36.87
C MET A 966 -3.11 35.96 38.12
N TRP A 967 -2.82 37.15 38.64
CA TRP A 967 -2.14 37.31 39.92
C TRP A 967 -2.94 36.69 41.07
N LEU A 968 -4.27 36.87 41.08
CA LEU A 968 -5.15 36.27 42.08
C LEU A 968 -5.17 34.73 41.98
N VAL A 969 -5.20 34.16 40.77
CA VAL A 969 -5.10 32.71 40.57
C VAL A 969 -3.77 32.19 41.11
N GLY A 970 -2.65 32.87 40.79
CA GLY A 970 -1.32 32.49 41.26
C GLY A 970 -1.19 32.51 42.79
N ILE A 971 -1.68 33.56 43.45
CA ILE A 971 -1.60 33.63 44.92
C ILE A 971 -2.53 32.63 45.62
N ILE A 972 -3.65 32.25 45.00
CA ILE A 972 -4.50 31.16 45.54
C ILE A 972 -3.78 29.81 45.38
N ALA A 973 -3.10 29.58 44.25
CA ALA A 973 -2.34 28.35 44.02
C ALA A 973 -1.17 28.19 44.99
N SER A 974 -0.53 29.29 45.41
CA SER A 974 0.57 29.25 46.36
C SER A 974 0.13 29.25 47.82
N ASP A 975 -0.70 30.24 48.21
CA ASP A 975 -1.01 30.58 49.61
C ASP A 975 -2.53 30.60 49.89
N GLY A 976 -3.29 29.84 49.10
CA GLY A 976 -4.75 29.81 49.20
C GLY A 976 -5.33 28.42 48.98
N HIS A 977 -6.66 28.35 48.98
CA HIS A 977 -7.40 27.18 48.55
C HIS A 977 -8.83 27.54 48.16
N ILE A 978 -9.48 26.62 47.44
CA ILE A 978 -10.90 26.69 47.12
C ILE A 978 -11.60 25.49 47.76
N LYS A 979 -12.55 25.78 48.66
CA LYS A 979 -13.38 24.74 49.29
C LYS A 979 -14.75 24.68 48.66
N LYS A 980 -15.12 23.52 48.12
CA LYS A 980 -16.47 23.21 47.62
C LYS A 980 -17.33 22.65 48.76
N SER A 981 -18.50 23.25 48.98
CA SER A 981 -19.52 22.81 49.94
C SER A 981 -20.84 22.58 49.20
N ARG A 982 -21.69 21.66 49.66
CA ARG A 982 -23.00 21.37 49.04
C ARG A 982 -24.12 21.79 49.98
N ASN A 983 -25.11 22.53 49.50
CA ASN A 983 -26.30 22.91 50.26
C ASN A 983 -27.60 22.59 49.49
N ILE A 984 -28.76 22.84 50.12
CA ILE A 984 -30.10 22.59 49.55
C ILE A 984 -30.31 23.30 48.19
N ARG A 985 -29.55 24.37 47.91
CA ARG A 985 -29.63 25.19 46.69
C ARG A 985 -28.53 24.86 45.65
N GLY A 986 -27.64 23.89 45.93
CA GLY A 986 -26.58 23.43 45.04
C GLY A 986 -25.16 23.56 45.60
N ASP A 987 -24.17 23.46 44.71
CA ASP A 987 -22.75 23.62 45.03
C ASP A 987 -22.42 25.08 45.39
N TYR A 988 -21.60 25.29 46.41
CA TYR A 988 -21.12 26.59 46.88
C TYR A 988 -19.61 26.59 47.08
N TYR A 989 -18.91 27.59 46.55
CA TYR A 989 -17.44 27.65 46.57
C TYR A 989 -16.95 28.78 47.49
N HIS A 990 -16.07 28.44 48.43
CA HIS A 990 -15.38 29.36 49.31
C HIS A 990 -13.93 29.51 48.87
N ILE A 991 -13.54 30.73 48.51
CA ILE A 991 -12.18 31.07 48.08
C ILE A 991 -11.48 31.76 49.24
N ARG A 992 -10.29 31.28 49.62
CA ARG A 992 -9.50 31.84 50.72
C ARG A 992 -8.05 32.02 50.29
N VAL A 993 -7.46 33.14 50.70
CA VAL A 993 -6.02 33.40 50.63
C VAL A 993 -5.55 33.79 52.03
N PHE A 994 -4.50 33.14 52.51
CA PHE A 994 -3.93 33.34 53.83
C PHE A 994 -2.47 33.75 53.70
N ASN A 995 -2.11 34.94 54.17
CA ASN A 995 -0.74 35.43 54.06
C ASN A 995 -0.42 36.37 55.24
N LYS A 996 0.84 36.35 55.71
CA LYS A 996 1.30 37.24 56.79
C LYS A 996 1.48 38.68 56.28
N ASN A 997 1.74 38.86 54.98
CA ASN A 997 1.86 40.17 54.36
C ASN A 997 0.47 40.78 54.09
N ARG A 998 0.13 41.81 54.86
CA ARG A 998 -1.15 42.53 54.73
C ARG A 998 -1.34 43.18 53.35
N GLY A 999 -0.26 43.59 52.68
CA GLY A 999 -0.30 44.17 51.33
C GLY A 999 -0.80 43.18 50.28
N ILE A 1000 -0.41 41.89 50.39
CA ILE A 1000 -0.90 40.82 49.51
C ILE A 1000 -2.40 40.62 49.72
N ILE A 1001 -2.84 40.61 50.98
CA ILE A 1001 -4.26 40.44 51.34
C ILE A 1001 -5.11 41.63 50.86
N GLU A 1002 -4.63 42.86 51.00
CA GLU A 1002 -5.33 44.05 50.47
C GLU A 1002 -5.35 44.06 48.93
N LYS A 1003 -4.29 43.61 48.24
CA LYS A 1003 -4.29 43.44 46.78
C LYS A 1003 -5.31 42.38 46.34
N ALA A 1004 -5.36 41.23 47.01
CA ALA A 1004 -6.35 40.19 46.75
C ALA A 1004 -7.80 40.69 46.98
N LYS A 1005 -8.04 41.42 48.07
CA LYS A 1005 -9.32 42.09 48.35
C LYS A 1005 -9.69 43.10 47.25
N LEU A 1006 -8.74 43.90 46.76
CA LEU A 1006 -8.96 44.87 45.69
C LEU A 1006 -9.37 44.19 44.38
N VAL A 1007 -8.64 43.14 43.97
CA VAL A 1007 -8.97 42.36 42.77
C VAL A 1007 -10.36 41.72 42.90
N LEU A 1008 -10.66 41.09 44.05
CA LEU A 1008 -11.98 40.51 44.32
C LEU A 1008 -13.09 41.57 44.26
N ARG A 1009 -12.89 42.76 44.84
CA ARG A 1009 -13.87 43.86 44.76
C ARG A 1009 -14.11 44.34 43.34
N ARG A 1010 -13.07 44.42 42.50
CA ARG A 1010 -13.20 44.79 41.07
C ARG A 1010 -14.10 43.80 40.32
N LEU A 1011 -14.03 42.52 40.65
CA LEU A 1011 -14.90 41.47 40.11
C LEU A 1011 -16.35 41.51 40.66
N GLY A 1012 -16.69 42.46 41.52
CA GLY A 1012 -18.02 42.61 42.13
C GLY A 1012 -18.22 41.76 43.39
N CYS A 1013 -17.18 41.09 43.88
CA CYS A 1013 -17.22 40.32 45.11
C CYS A 1013 -17.11 41.22 46.34
N HIS A 1014 -17.62 40.73 47.48
CA HIS A 1014 -17.57 41.44 48.76
C HIS A 1014 -16.78 40.60 49.76
N PRO A 1015 -15.43 40.59 49.64
CA PRO A 1015 -14.58 39.76 50.47
C PRO A 1015 -14.55 40.26 51.92
N ARG A 1016 -14.49 39.33 52.86
CA ARG A 1016 -14.26 39.59 54.29
C ARG A 1016 -12.79 39.36 54.61
N ILE A 1017 -12.23 40.23 55.45
CA ILE A 1017 -10.88 40.04 55.99
C ILE A 1017 -11.02 39.69 57.46
N THR A 1018 -10.34 38.64 57.87
CA THR A 1018 -10.19 38.25 59.27
C THR A 1018 -8.71 38.20 59.62
N SER A 1019 -8.39 38.49 60.87
CA SER A 1019 -7.05 38.36 61.43
C SER A 1019 -7.09 37.32 62.54
N ARG A 1020 -6.10 36.44 62.59
CA ARG A 1020 -5.86 35.54 63.74
C ARG A 1020 -4.80 36.14 64.67
N GLN A 1021 -4.66 35.58 65.87
CA GLN A 1021 -3.74 36.06 66.92
C GLN A 1021 -2.26 36.06 66.45
N ASP A 1022 -1.88 35.23 65.47
CA ASP A 1022 -0.51 35.13 64.93
C ASP A 1022 -0.18 36.09 63.75
N GLN A 1023 -0.88 37.21 63.62
CA GLN A 1023 -0.75 38.16 62.50
C GLN A 1023 -0.92 37.56 61.08
N GLN A 1024 -1.54 36.38 60.96
CA GLN A 1024 -1.95 35.84 59.66
C GLN A 1024 -3.29 36.46 59.25
N PHE A 1025 -3.30 37.14 58.11
CA PHE A 1025 -4.50 37.76 57.56
C PHE A 1025 -5.12 36.82 56.53
N THR A 1026 -6.44 36.64 56.62
CA THR A 1026 -7.21 35.84 55.66
C THR A 1026 -8.19 36.73 54.93
N VAL A 1027 -8.13 36.75 53.59
CA VAL A 1027 -9.23 37.26 52.77
C VAL A 1027 -10.07 36.10 52.27
N GLU A 1028 -11.39 36.18 52.48
CA GLU A 1028 -12.32 35.14 52.06
C GLU A 1028 -13.53 35.69 51.33
N VAL A 1029 -13.98 34.96 50.32
CA VAL A 1029 -15.22 35.24 49.61
C VAL A 1029 -15.90 33.94 49.19
N GLY A 1030 -17.22 33.89 49.31
CA GLY A 1030 -18.02 32.84 48.69
C GLY A 1030 -18.55 33.28 47.33
N SER A 1031 -18.20 32.54 46.28
CA SER A 1031 -18.68 32.81 44.91
C SER A 1031 -18.63 31.54 44.07
N ASN A 1032 -19.80 31.04 43.69
CA ASN A 1032 -19.91 29.81 42.89
C ASN A 1032 -19.30 29.97 41.50
N LEU A 1033 -19.55 31.10 40.87
CA LEU A 1033 -19.07 31.36 39.52
C LEU A 1033 -17.56 31.55 39.52
N LEU A 1034 -17.02 32.35 40.43
CA LEU A 1034 -15.58 32.59 40.53
C LEU A 1034 -14.84 31.31 40.94
N GLY A 1035 -15.40 30.53 41.87
CA GLY A 1035 -14.84 29.24 42.27
C GLY A 1035 -14.79 28.23 41.13
N LEU A 1036 -15.86 28.13 40.33
CA LEU A 1036 -15.87 27.29 39.12
C LEU A 1036 -14.82 27.71 38.10
N MET A 1037 -14.65 29.02 37.90
CA MET A 1037 -13.65 29.55 36.97
C MET A 1037 -12.22 29.23 37.41
N ILE A 1038 -11.91 29.45 38.69
CA ILE A 1038 -10.56 29.19 39.20
C ILE A 1038 -10.27 27.69 39.28
N SER A 1039 -11.28 26.85 39.52
CA SER A 1039 -11.11 25.39 39.51
C SER A 1039 -10.67 24.82 38.15
N GLN A 1040 -10.83 25.57 37.04
CA GLN A 1040 -10.30 25.16 35.73
C GLN A 1040 -8.77 25.17 35.66
N PHE A 1041 -8.10 25.83 36.62
CA PHE A 1041 -6.65 25.85 36.74
C PHE A 1041 -6.10 24.68 37.59
N GLY A 1042 -6.95 23.76 38.05
CA GLY A 1042 -6.55 22.60 38.87
C GLY A 1042 -6.29 22.92 40.34
N ILE A 1043 -6.78 24.07 40.82
CA ILE A 1043 -6.64 24.58 42.20
C ILE A 1043 -7.81 24.14 43.08
#